data_AF-A0A5B6YVF2-F1
#
_entry.id   AF-A0A5B6YVF2-F1
#
_cell.length_a   1.000
_cell.length_b   1.000
_cell.length_c   1.000
_cell.angle_alpha   90.00
_cell.angle_beta   90.00
_cell.angle_gamma   90.00
#
_symmetry.space_group_name_H-M   'P 1'
#
loop_
_entity.id
_entity.type
_entity.pdbx_description
1 polymer ?
#
loop_
_entity_poly.entity_id
_entity_poly.type
_entity_poly.pdbx_seq_one_letter_code
_entity_poly.pdbx_strand_id
1 'polypeptide(L)'
;MQSPSLLCSSNSLSPSLSLSISKRLTVPFRSRCIGSVFHSSCVVQVPFNCSQTYGRILSPLHSTATQEIVETSKSESEFIEIGYICSVHGLQGEVRVKSSTDFPELRFSKPGRRWLRQQVLGRETIQEVELVEGRGGHTGQKSWIVRFSKVDTVDQAQQLVGSTILVTEKDRPELEQGEFYTRDLVGMRVILKESGEPVGTVANVFDSGASDLLHVMLDSSIEMPDGTRKPKSEIGSSGPLVWVPFVEAIVPNVDMNKRELLITPPKGLLELNIRSDERSKKERRQLEWKQRKKFQQRLIAAKKKLCELEQQHVFHGFRFGEKAQRSLLADQIVGVNSILLRQALQNIEIPSKRWNANEFIRANFTKEIRSTLRISEECFTTGSGEKLNANSRLQEKGQLLTSEGRVAIVLVVDDSKRQGSGSDPILVDSERTEDSPCLLLQTLLSDDQRLVKVEDRAAVPLILVCPSHAIDSLQKLFSNHNHFAFDPEKVWFLEEEKLPVVSSSLEEQKKHKILMKSPWEILQTPVGSGGVISLFSSHSVLESLSKMGVEYMEVCSVNERYVGRHTLLGLVNSCEANIGIQIFKDMNNFEENFDMMVSMKFMQQLTKQINKLHFEAIPKTNTHVEKVDKEWVEVIPSSPNSIELRCSIYSSLNACPPNKVCVMEVTE
;
A
#
# COMPACT_ATOMS: atom_id res chain seq x y z
N MET A 1 -12.66 39.92 52.03
CA MET A 1 -13.69 39.50 53.01
C MET A 1 -14.36 38.27 52.41
N GLN A 2 -14.08 37.09 52.95
CA GLN A 2 -14.77 36.46 54.11
C GLN A 2 -16.05 35.71 53.68
N SER A 3 -15.93 34.38 53.62
CA SER A 3 -17.00 33.47 53.99
C SER A 3 -17.23 33.51 55.52
N PRO A 4 -18.25 32.83 56.04
CA PRO A 4 -17.89 31.58 56.74
C PRO A 4 -18.83 30.39 56.51
N SER A 5 -18.26 29.22 56.75
CA SER A 5 -18.82 27.85 56.69
C SER A 5 -19.45 27.36 57.99
N LEU A 6 -20.27 26.30 57.91
CA LEU A 6 -20.27 25.15 58.83
C LEU A 6 -20.28 23.87 57.95
N LEU A 7 -19.32 22.92 57.97
CA LEU A 7 -18.73 22.06 59.03
C LEU A 7 -19.68 20.90 59.45
N CYS A 8 -19.25 19.65 59.67
CA CYS A 8 -17.92 19.00 59.81
C CYS A 8 -18.00 17.52 59.31
N SER A 9 -17.00 16.95 58.60
CA SER A 9 -15.79 16.18 59.04
C SER A 9 -16.07 14.73 59.55
N SER A 10 -15.16 13.74 59.49
CA SER A 10 -13.69 13.76 59.55
C SER A 10 -12.94 12.67 58.71
N ASN A 11 -11.61 12.59 58.86
CA ASN A 11 -10.60 11.92 57.99
C ASN A 11 -10.23 10.48 58.50
N SER A 12 -9.24 9.70 58.01
CA SER A 12 -7.98 10.01 57.32
C SER A 12 -7.21 8.84 56.64
N LEU A 13 -6.37 9.21 55.65
CA LEU A 13 -5.01 8.74 55.29
C LEU A 13 -4.68 7.26 54.95
N SER A 14 -3.80 7.13 53.95
CA SER A 14 -3.11 5.90 53.51
C SER A 14 -1.79 5.64 54.27
N PRO A 15 -1.16 4.47 54.05
CA PRO A 15 0.23 4.53 53.58
C PRO A 15 0.61 3.49 52.50
N SER A 16 1.88 3.56 52.08
CA SER A 16 2.55 2.77 51.04
C SER A 16 3.00 1.36 51.47
N LEU A 17 3.45 0.56 50.49
CA LEU A 17 4.20 -0.68 50.72
C LEU A 17 5.44 -0.76 49.83
N SER A 18 6.63 -0.86 50.45
CA SER A 18 7.87 -1.29 49.81
C SER A 18 8.90 -1.77 50.85
N LEU A 19 9.55 -2.92 50.57
CA LEU A 19 10.81 -3.40 51.19
C LEU A 19 10.72 -3.78 52.71
N SER A 20 11.52 -4.71 53.29
CA SER A 20 12.52 -5.66 52.76
C SER A 20 12.99 -6.74 53.78
N ILE A 21 13.77 -7.74 53.28
CA ILE A 21 14.93 -8.41 53.95
C ILE A 21 14.71 -9.52 55.04
N SER A 22 14.75 -10.77 54.56
CA SER A 22 15.59 -11.92 55.01
C SER A 22 15.43 -12.63 56.38
N LYS A 23 15.57 -13.97 56.36
CA LYS A 23 16.76 -14.69 56.90
C LYS A 23 16.79 -16.20 56.53
N ARG A 24 17.99 -16.67 56.13
CA ARG A 24 18.70 -17.95 56.44
C ARG A 24 17.87 -19.22 56.72
N LEU A 25 18.18 -20.41 56.17
CA LEU A 25 19.39 -20.94 55.46
C LEU A 25 18.93 -21.78 54.22
N THR A 26 19.58 -22.79 53.61
CA THR A 26 20.73 -23.69 53.92
C THR A 26 21.37 -24.23 52.61
N VAL A 27 22.32 -25.17 52.71
CA VAL A 27 23.00 -25.97 51.65
C VAL A 27 23.03 -27.46 52.15
N PRO A 28 23.38 -28.54 51.39
CA PRO A 28 24.29 -28.57 50.22
C PRO A 28 24.04 -29.59 49.06
N PHE A 29 24.92 -29.46 48.04
CA PHE A 29 25.66 -30.53 47.31
C PHE A 29 25.17 -31.26 46.02
N ARG A 30 26.02 -31.09 44.99
CA ARG A 30 26.60 -32.10 44.04
C ARG A 30 25.76 -32.78 42.93
N SER A 31 25.86 -32.17 41.74
CA SER A 31 26.67 -32.65 40.58
C SER A 31 26.26 -33.87 39.72
N ARG A 32 26.65 -33.77 38.42
CA ARG A 32 26.86 -34.84 37.41
C ARG A 32 25.59 -35.56 36.91
N CYS A 33 25.52 -36.11 35.68
CA CYS A 33 26.16 -35.89 34.36
C CYS A 33 25.63 -36.99 33.41
N ILE A 34 25.81 -36.83 32.08
CA ILE A 34 25.76 -37.92 31.05
C ILE A 34 24.36 -38.52 30.74
N GLY A 35 24.20 -39.04 29.51
CA GLY A 35 23.01 -39.75 29.00
C GLY A 35 22.08 -38.85 28.17
N SER A 36 21.91 -38.96 26.84
CA SER A 36 22.14 -40.08 25.90
C SER A 36 21.21 -41.29 26.17
N VAL A 37 20.61 -41.96 25.17
CA VAL A 37 20.51 -41.71 23.71
C VAL A 37 19.41 -42.64 23.14
N PHE A 38 18.92 -42.42 21.90
CA PHE A 38 18.03 -43.34 21.14
C PHE A 38 16.62 -43.64 21.75
N HIS A 39 15.68 -44.29 21.05
CA HIS A 39 15.21 -44.11 19.65
C HIS A 39 13.81 -44.76 19.49
N SER A 40 13.12 -44.48 18.37
CA SER A 40 12.10 -45.31 17.69
C SER A 40 10.98 -46.04 18.44
N SER A 41 9.74 -45.80 17.98
CA SER A 41 8.64 -46.79 17.80
C SER A 41 7.95 -47.35 19.08
N CYS A 42 6.75 -47.94 19.02
CA CYS A 42 5.94 -48.31 17.86
C CYS A 42 4.42 -48.12 18.07
N VAL A 43 3.64 -48.40 17.02
CA VAL A 43 2.17 -48.36 16.98
C VAL A 43 1.53 -49.54 17.73
N VAL A 44 0.47 -49.28 18.50
CA VAL A 44 -0.62 -50.23 18.78
C VAL A 44 -1.96 -49.47 18.68
N GLN A 45 -3.05 -50.15 18.31
CA GLN A 45 -4.30 -49.55 17.86
C GLN A 45 -5.52 -50.21 18.52
N VAL A 46 -6.53 -49.42 18.91
CA VAL A 46 -7.93 -49.81 19.30
C VAL A 46 -8.10 -50.84 20.46
N PRO A 47 -9.33 -51.15 20.96
CA PRO A 47 -10.67 -50.53 20.79
C PRO A 47 -11.50 -50.29 22.09
N PHE A 48 -12.73 -49.77 21.87
CA PHE A 48 -14.00 -49.98 22.60
C PHE A 48 -14.57 -48.98 23.66
N ASN A 49 -15.78 -48.50 23.30
CA ASN A 49 -17.00 -48.25 24.08
C ASN A 49 -17.03 -47.34 25.33
N CYS A 50 -17.82 -46.26 25.22
CA CYS A 50 -19.12 -46.21 25.92
C CYS A 50 -20.16 -45.44 25.07
N SER A 51 -21.45 -45.55 25.43
CA SER A 51 -22.58 -45.29 24.53
C SER A 51 -23.29 -43.94 24.71
N GLN A 52 -24.08 -43.61 23.69
CA GLN A 52 -25.03 -42.50 23.55
C GLN A 52 -25.86 -42.17 24.81
N THR A 53 -26.04 -40.88 25.09
CA THR A 53 -27.30 -40.33 25.62
C THR A 53 -27.67 -39.05 24.85
N TYR A 54 -28.98 -38.81 24.66
CA TYR A 54 -29.47 -37.70 23.84
C TYR A 54 -29.49 -36.38 24.60
N GLY A 55 -28.78 -35.37 24.07
CA GLY A 55 -28.85 -33.98 24.55
C GLY A 55 -29.21 -33.02 23.41
N ARG A 56 -30.50 -32.68 23.26
CA ARG A 56 -30.93 -31.58 22.38
C ARG A 56 -30.52 -30.25 23.02
N ILE A 57 -29.53 -29.57 22.44
CA ILE A 57 -29.26 -28.15 22.70
C ILE A 57 -29.51 -27.38 21.40
N LEU A 58 -30.31 -26.32 21.49
CA LEU A 58 -30.72 -25.49 20.35
C LEU A 58 -29.55 -24.61 19.90
N SER A 59 -29.31 -24.55 18.58
CA SER A 59 -28.40 -23.59 17.96
C SER A 59 -29.04 -22.19 17.89
N PRO A 60 -28.28 -21.11 18.07
CA PRO A 60 -28.80 -19.74 17.97
C PRO A 60 -29.14 -19.41 16.51
N LEU A 61 -30.36 -18.91 16.28
CA LEU A 61 -30.79 -18.45 14.96
C LEU A 61 -30.05 -17.17 14.57
N HIS A 62 -29.09 -17.30 13.66
CA HIS A 62 -28.54 -16.15 12.95
C HIS A 62 -29.57 -15.64 11.94
N SER A 63 -30.08 -14.42 12.16
CA SER A 63 -30.90 -13.75 11.14
C SER A 63 -30.02 -13.40 9.93
N THR A 64 -30.28 -14.07 8.81
CA THR A 64 -29.76 -13.72 7.48
C THR A 64 -30.94 -13.44 6.57
N ALA A 65 -31.21 -12.16 6.33
CA ALA A 65 -32.23 -11.72 5.39
C ALA A 65 -31.77 -11.98 3.95
N THR A 66 -31.92 -13.22 3.50
CA THR A 66 -31.86 -13.57 2.08
C THR A 66 -33.18 -13.14 1.46
N GLN A 67 -33.19 -12.00 0.76
CA GLN A 67 -34.30 -11.68 -0.13
C GLN A 67 -34.20 -12.61 -1.33
N GLU A 68 -35.22 -13.44 -1.52
CA GLU A 68 -35.32 -14.33 -2.67
C GLU A 68 -35.44 -13.48 -3.95
N ILE A 69 -34.58 -13.79 -4.93
CA ILE A 69 -34.71 -13.23 -6.28
C ILE A 69 -35.88 -13.99 -6.91
N VAL A 70 -37.08 -13.43 -6.79
CA VAL A 70 -38.25 -13.93 -7.50
C VAL A 70 -38.04 -13.66 -8.98
N GLU A 71 -37.70 -14.70 -9.72
CA GLU A 71 -37.66 -14.67 -11.19
C GLU A 71 -39.05 -14.28 -11.70
N THR A 72 -39.18 -13.06 -12.24
CA THR A 72 -40.44 -12.53 -12.74
C THR A 72 -40.82 -13.17 -14.07
N SER A 73 -41.30 -14.42 -13.99
CA SER A 73 -42.00 -15.07 -15.09
C SER A 73 -43.10 -14.13 -15.61
N LYS A 74 -43.18 -13.97 -16.94
CA LYS A 74 -43.90 -12.86 -17.58
C LYS A 74 -45.43 -13.03 -17.56
N SER A 75 -46.03 -12.95 -16.38
CA SER A 75 -47.46 -12.71 -16.20
C SER A 75 -47.74 -11.21 -16.29
N GLU A 76 -48.43 -10.78 -17.34
CA GLU A 76 -48.92 -9.41 -17.47
C GLU A 76 -50.11 -9.21 -16.51
N SER A 77 -49.79 -8.79 -15.27
CA SER A 77 -50.79 -8.40 -14.28
C SER A 77 -51.53 -7.16 -14.77
N GLU A 78 -52.69 -7.35 -15.40
CA GLU A 78 -53.54 -6.28 -15.98
C GLU A 78 -53.96 -5.20 -14.95
N PHE A 79 -53.70 -5.42 -13.67
CA PHE A 79 -54.07 -4.55 -12.56
C PHE A 79 -52.87 -3.90 -11.84
N ILE A 80 -53.02 -2.62 -11.51
CA ILE A 80 -52.09 -1.79 -10.72
C ILE A 80 -52.71 -1.49 -9.35
N GLU A 81 -51.94 -1.66 -8.27
CA GLU A 81 -52.36 -1.40 -6.89
C GLU A 81 -52.30 0.11 -6.56
N ILE A 82 -53.42 0.68 -6.11
CA ILE A 82 -53.53 2.13 -5.82
C ILE A 82 -53.81 2.47 -4.36
N GLY A 83 -54.28 1.51 -3.56
CA GLY A 83 -54.46 1.70 -2.12
C GLY A 83 -55.00 0.46 -1.41
N TYR A 84 -55.13 0.55 -0.09
CA TYR A 84 -55.56 -0.55 0.79
C TYR A 84 -56.63 -0.08 1.78
N ILE A 85 -57.68 -0.88 1.98
CA ILE A 85 -58.81 -0.55 2.87
C ILE A 85 -58.44 -0.88 4.32
N CYS A 86 -58.21 0.14 5.14
CA CYS A 86 -57.72 0.03 6.51
C CYS A 86 -58.82 -0.13 7.57
N SER A 87 -59.97 0.53 7.42
CA SER A 87 -61.07 0.50 8.41
C SER A 87 -62.38 0.96 7.78
N VAL A 88 -63.51 0.69 8.45
CA VAL A 88 -64.77 1.39 8.19
C VAL A 88 -64.69 2.87 8.59
N HIS A 89 -65.64 3.68 8.12
CA HIS A 89 -65.86 5.07 8.51
C HIS A 89 -67.36 5.42 8.48
N GLY A 90 -67.80 6.31 9.38
CA GLY A 90 -69.20 6.71 9.46
C GLY A 90 -70.17 5.57 9.78
N LEU A 91 -71.45 5.77 9.43
CA LEU A 91 -72.51 4.75 9.53
C LEU A 91 -73.08 4.35 8.15
N GLN A 92 -72.69 5.05 7.08
CA GLN A 92 -73.26 4.95 5.72
C GLN A 92 -72.39 4.10 4.77
N GLY A 93 -71.79 3.02 5.29
CA GLY A 93 -70.98 2.08 4.50
C GLY A 93 -69.64 2.62 3.97
N GLU A 94 -69.19 3.79 4.43
CA GLU A 94 -67.93 4.40 3.99
C GLU A 94 -66.71 3.63 4.53
N VAL A 95 -65.59 3.68 3.81
CA VAL A 95 -64.33 3.04 4.23
C VAL A 95 -63.13 3.97 4.11
N ARG A 96 -62.16 3.78 5.01
CA ARG A 96 -60.88 4.49 5.01
C ARG A 96 -59.83 3.72 4.22
N VAL A 97 -59.29 4.35 3.19
CA VAL A 97 -58.24 3.83 2.31
C VAL A 97 -56.92 4.52 2.64
N LYS A 98 -55.82 3.76 2.74
CA LYS A 98 -54.46 4.31 2.67
C LYS A 98 -53.97 4.24 1.22
N SER A 99 -53.48 5.35 0.68
CA SER A 99 -52.97 5.37 -0.71
C SER A 99 -51.62 4.66 -0.84
N SER A 100 -51.44 3.98 -1.98
CA SER A 100 -50.16 3.42 -2.46
C SER A 100 -49.83 3.95 -3.87
N THR A 101 -50.34 5.15 -4.19
CA THR A 101 -50.23 5.83 -5.48
C THR A 101 -50.02 7.30 -5.24
N ASP A 102 -49.24 7.92 -6.14
CA ASP A 102 -48.83 9.32 -6.08
C ASP A 102 -49.89 10.28 -6.64
N PHE A 103 -50.90 9.73 -7.33
CA PHE A 103 -52.06 10.44 -7.86
C PHE A 103 -53.37 10.16 -7.08
N PRO A 104 -53.40 10.23 -5.72
CA PRO A 104 -54.54 9.74 -4.95
C PRO A 104 -55.81 10.57 -5.19
N GLU A 105 -55.70 11.87 -5.46
CA GLU A 105 -56.85 12.73 -5.78
C GLU A 105 -57.53 12.29 -7.09
N LEU A 106 -56.74 12.04 -8.14
CA LEU A 106 -57.26 11.55 -9.42
C LEU A 106 -57.89 10.16 -9.28
N ARG A 107 -57.31 9.30 -8.43
CA ARG A 107 -57.77 7.92 -8.22
C ARG A 107 -58.99 7.78 -7.30
N PHE A 108 -59.13 8.63 -6.28
CA PHE A 108 -60.14 8.48 -5.23
C PHE A 108 -61.23 9.58 -5.23
N SER A 109 -60.97 10.79 -5.72
CA SER A 109 -62.02 11.82 -5.83
C SER A 109 -62.98 11.58 -6.99
N LYS A 110 -62.49 10.98 -8.09
CA LYS A 110 -63.28 10.76 -9.32
C LYS A 110 -64.08 9.45 -9.25
N PRO A 111 -65.42 9.46 -9.36
CA PRO A 111 -66.24 8.25 -9.42
C PRO A 111 -65.85 7.34 -10.60
N GLY A 112 -66.19 6.05 -10.52
CA GLY A 112 -66.05 5.10 -11.61
C GLY A 112 -65.58 3.70 -11.20
N ARG A 113 -65.34 2.85 -12.20
CA ARG A 113 -64.95 1.44 -12.00
C ARG A 113 -63.58 1.30 -11.34
N ARG A 114 -63.48 0.40 -10.37
CA ARG A 114 -62.26 -0.05 -9.67
C ARG A 114 -62.41 -1.56 -9.44
N TRP A 115 -61.35 -2.22 -8.98
CA TRP A 115 -61.42 -3.63 -8.57
C TRP A 115 -60.91 -3.80 -7.14
N LEU A 116 -61.48 -4.71 -6.38
CA LEU A 116 -61.01 -5.10 -5.06
C LEU A 116 -60.39 -6.50 -5.12
N ARG A 117 -59.12 -6.63 -4.75
CA ARG A 117 -58.49 -7.92 -4.44
C ARG A 117 -58.74 -8.25 -2.98
N GLN A 118 -59.40 -9.37 -2.73
CA GLN A 118 -59.63 -9.95 -1.41
C GLN A 118 -59.04 -11.35 -1.32
N GLN A 119 -58.63 -11.77 -0.12
CA GLN A 119 -58.15 -13.13 0.14
C GLN A 119 -59.19 -13.89 0.99
N VAL A 120 -60.04 -14.68 0.32
CA VAL A 120 -61.16 -15.39 0.94
C VAL A 120 -60.83 -16.88 1.01
N LEU A 121 -60.84 -17.47 2.21
CA LEU A 121 -60.50 -18.88 2.46
C LEU A 121 -59.15 -19.31 1.85
N GLY A 122 -58.17 -18.41 1.84
CA GLY A 122 -56.83 -18.65 1.29
C GLY A 122 -56.73 -18.55 -0.23
N ARG A 123 -57.80 -18.20 -0.95
CA ARG A 123 -57.79 -17.92 -2.39
C ARG A 123 -57.94 -16.43 -2.64
N GLU A 124 -57.25 -15.91 -3.65
CA GLU A 124 -57.45 -14.54 -4.10
C GLU A 124 -58.68 -14.45 -5.01
N THR A 125 -59.49 -13.42 -4.79
CA THR A 125 -60.65 -13.08 -5.62
C THR A 125 -60.59 -11.60 -5.96
N ILE A 126 -60.72 -11.27 -7.24
CA ILE A 126 -60.79 -9.90 -7.75
C ILE A 126 -62.25 -9.61 -8.14
N GLN A 127 -62.87 -8.61 -7.52
CA GLN A 127 -64.24 -8.20 -7.78
C GLN A 127 -64.29 -6.77 -8.32
N GLU A 128 -65.05 -6.53 -9.39
CA GLU A 128 -65.35 -5.18 -9.87
C GLU A 128 -66.28 -4.45 -8.90
N VAL A 129 -65.92 -3.19 -8.58
CA VAL A 129 -66.73 -2.29 -7.76
C VAL A 129 -66.78 -0.90 -8.41
N GLU A 130 -67.88 -0.19 -8.17
CA GLU A 130 -68.04 1.19 -8.60
C GLU A 130 -67.78 2.11 -7.41
N LEU A 131 -66.75 2.96 -7.53
CA LEU A 131 -66.48 4.05 -6.61
C LEU A 131 -67.48 5.17 -6.88
N VAL A 132 -68.29 5.54 -5.89
CA VAL A 132 -69.37 6.55 -6.05
C VAL A 132 -68.90 7.93 -5.62
N GLU A 133 -68.12 8.01 -4.55
CA GLU A 133 -67.50 9.25 -4.07
C GLU A 133 -66.25 8.94 -3.25
N GLY A 134 -65.35 9.93 -3.17
CA GLY A 134 -64.23 9.91 -2.24
C GLY A 134 -63.80 11.31 -1.85
N ARG A 135 -63.43 11.46 -0.57
CA ARG A 135 -62.95 12.71 0.03
C ARG A 135 -61.63 12.47 0.76
N GLY A 136 -60.68 13.37 0.54
CA GLY A 136 -59.38 13.32 1.22
C GLY A 136 -59.52 13.58 2.72
N GLY A 137 -58.58 13.05 3.50
CA GLY A 137 -58.34 13.56 4.85
C GLY A 137 -57.83 15.01 4.82
N HIS A 138 -57.82 15.68 5.98
CA HIS A 138 -57.16 16.99 6.10
C HIS A 138 -55.69 16.92 5.66
N THR A 139 -55.19 18.06 5.17
CA THR A 139 -53.82 18.26 4.65
C THR A 139 -52.77 17.60 5.55
N GLY A 140 -52.09 16.59 5.01
CA GLY A 140 -51.04 15.82 5.70
C GLY A 140 -51.40 14.36 6.01
N GLN A 141 -52.67 13.94 5.96
CA GLN A 141 -53.03 12.52 6.14
C GLN A 141 -53.01 11.73 4.82
N LYS A 142 -52.14 10.71 4.72
CA LYS A 142 -52.10 9.74 3.60
C LYS A 142 -53.28 8.75 3.61
N SER A 143 -54.49 9.23 3.91
CA SER A 143 -55.70 8.41 3.97
C SER A 143 -56.94 9.14 3.44
N TRP A 144 -57.73 8.40 2.68
CA TRP A 144 -58.94 8.81 1.99
C TRP A 144 -60.17 8.15 2.61
N ILE A 145 -61.32 8.80 2.53
CA ILE A 145 -62.62 8.19 2.84
C ILE A 145 -63.33 8.00 1.50
N VAL A 146 -63.78 6.79 1.20
CA VAL A 146 -64.48 6.45 -0.05
C VAL A 146 -65.75 5.67 0.24
N ARG A 147 -66.72 5.77 -0.67
CA ARG A 147 -67.94 4.95 -0.65
C ARG A 147 -68.12 4.22 -1.98
N PHE A 148 -68.40 2.93 -1.89
CA PHE A 148 -68.64 2.07 -3.05
C PHE A 148 -70.15 1.85 -3.27
N SER A 149 -70.52 1.61 -4.53
CA SER A 149 -71.88 1.28 -4.94
C SER A 149 -72.32 -0.03 -4.29
N LYS A 150 -73.53 -0.06 -3.69
CA LYS A 150 -74.11 -1.21 -2.96
C LYS A 150 -73.40 -1.55 -1.63
N VAL A 151 -72.70 -0.59 -1.03
CA VAL A 151 -72.06 -0.71 0.29
C VAL A 151 -72.57 0.44 1.15
N ASP A 152 -73.71 0.21 1.80
CA ASP A 152 -74.51 1.24 2.47
C ASP A 152 -74.58 1.03 4.00
N THR A 153 -74.12 -0.13 4.51
CA THR A 153 -74.09 -0.46 5.94
C THR A 153 -72.66 -0.70 6.46
N VAL A 154 -72.47 -0.51 7.77
CA VAL A 154 -71.18 -0.73 8.45
C VAL A 154 -70.72 -2.20 8.32
N ASP A 155 -71.64 -3.16 8.40
CA ASP A 155 -71.30 -4.59 8.28
C ASP A 155 -70.79 -4.96 6.87
N GLN A 156 -71.37 -4.37 5.83
CA GLN A 156 -70.87 -4.52 4.45
C GLN A 156 -69.50 -3.88 4.29
N ALA A 157 -69.31 -2.66 4.80
CA ALA A 157 -68.03 -1.97 4.77
C ALA A 157 -66.94 -2.72 5.55
N GLN A 158 -67.30 -3.38 6.66
CA GLN A 158 -66.38 -4.18 7.48
C GLN A 158 -65.88 -5.44 6.77
N GLN A 159 -66.66 -6.00 5.83
CA GLN A 159 -66.22 -7.09 4.94
C GLN A 159 -65.21 -6.65 3.87
N LEU A 160 -65.07 -5.33 3.63
CA LEU A 160 -64.09 -4.78 2.69
C LEU A 160 -62.76 -4.40 3.36
N VAL A 161 -62.70 -4.35 4.68
CA VAL A 161 -61.45 -4.08 5.42
C VAL A 161 -60.45 -5.22 5.17
N GLY A 162 -59.25 -4.87 4.69
CA GLY A 162 -58.25 -5.83 4.23
C GLY A 162 -58.10 -5.93 2.70
N SER A 163 -59.01 -5.33 1.92
CA SER A 163 -58.94 -5.39 0.45
C SER A 163 -57.88 -4.44 -0.12
N THR A 164 -57.18 -4.86 -1.19
CA THR A 164 -56.40 -3.94 -2.05
C THR A 164 -57.30 -3.37 -3.14
N ILE A 165 -57.24 -2.06 -3.37
CA ILE A 165 -57.90 -1.39 -4.49
C ILE A 165 -56.97 -1.38 -5.71
N LEU A 166 -57.51 -1.80 -6.84
CA LEU A 166 -56.87 -1.98 -8.12
C LEU A 166 -57.51 -1.08 -9.20
N VAL A 167 -56.71 -0.70 -10.18
CA VAL A 167 -57.14 -0.15 -11.49
C VAL A 167 -56.50 -0.96 -12.62
N THR A 168 -57.03 -0.92 -13.83
CA THR A 168 -56.38 -1.57 -14.98
C THR A 168 -55.17 -0.77 -15.48
N GLU A 169 -54.20 -1.44 -16.08
CA GLU A 169 -53.00 -0.78 -16.64
C GLU A 169 -53.32 0.25 -17.74
N LYS A 170 -54.46 0.08 -18.43
CA LYS A 170 -55.00 1.01 -19.44
C LYS A 170 -55.50 2.34 -18.85
N ASP A 171 -55.56 2.45 -17.51
CA ASP A 171 -55.99 3.65 -16.76
C ASP A 171 -54.77 4.41 -16.18
N ARG A 172 -53.55 4.25 -16.73
CA ARG A 172 -52.38 5.10 -16.38
C ARG A 172 -52.66 6.58 -16.78
N PRO A 173 -52.47 7.57 -15.89
CA PRO A 173 -52.47 8.98 -16.27
C PRO A 173 -51.40 9.31 -17.31
N GLU A 174 -51.62 10.41 -18.04
CA GLU A 174 -50.55 11.09 -18.76
C GLU A 174 -49.67 11.82 -17.73
N LEU A 175 -48.34 11.74 -17.91
CA LEU A 175 -47.33 12.36 -17.03
C LEU A 175 -46.83 13.69 -17.62
N GLU A 176 -46.23 14.55 -16.81
CA GLU A 176 -45.62 15.79 -17.29
C GLU A 176 -44.28 15.54 -18.03
N GLN A 177 -43.83 16.51 -18.83
CA GLN A 177 -42.63 16.36 -19.65
C GLN A 177 -41.37 16.26 -18.78
N GLY A 178 -40.80 15.05 -18.71
CA GLY A 178 -39.62 14.74 -17.89
C GLY A 178 -39.91 13.80 -16.71
N GLU A 179 -41.18 13.50 -16.46
CA GLU A 179 -41.59 12.44 -15.53
C GLU A 179 -41.63 11.07 -16.23
N PHE A 180 -41.25 10.02 -15.50
CA PHE A 180 -41.21 8.64 -16.02
C PHE A 180 -41.71 7.64 -14.97
N TYR A 181 -42.47 6.63 -15.39
CA TYR A 181 -42.84 5.55 -14.49
C TYR A 181 -41.62 4.67 -14.18
N THR A 182 -41.35 4.46 -12.89
CA THR A 182 -40.28 3.60 -12.35
C THR A 182 -40.22 2.22 -13.02
N ARG A 183 -41.39 1.64 -13.33
CA ARG A 183 -41.53 0.32 -13.99
C ARG A 183 -41.06 0.32 -15.45
N ASP A 184 -41.21 1.43 -16.15
CA ASP A 184 -40.94 1.52 -17.59
C ASP A 184 -39.45 1.84 -17.86
N LEU A 185 -38.74 2.36 -16.85
CA LEU A 185 -37.28 2.55 -16.85
C LEU A 185 -36.50 1.23 -16.69
N VAL A 186 -37.09 0.21 -16.05
CA VAL A 186 -36.43 -1.09 -15.84
C VAL A 186 -36.32 -1.86 -17.16
N GLY A 187 -35.12 -2.37 -17.45
CA GLY A 187 -34.80 -3.04 -18.72
C GLY A 187 -34.48 -2.11 -19.88
N MET A 188 -34.35 -0.80 -19.66
CA MET A 188 -33.78 0.13 -20.65
C MET A 188 -32.26 -0.06 -20.78
N ARG A 189 -31.73 0.05 -22.01
CA ARG A 189 -30.28 0.07 -22.29
C ARG A 189 -29.68 1.40 -21.86
N VAL A 190 -28.50 1.37 -21.25
CA VAL A 190 -27.74 2.55 -20.81
C VAL A 190 -26.54 2.73 -21.74
N ILE A 191 -26.40 3.93 -22.31
CA ILE A 191 -25.42 4.25 -23.36
C ILE A 191 -24.69 5.54 -22.97
N LEU A 192 -23.38 5.61 -23.18
CA LEU A 192 -22.58 6.81 -22.89
C LEU A 192 -22.82 7.89 -23.95
N LYS A 193 -23.21 9.10 -23.54
CA LYS A 193 -23.54 10.20 -24.46
C LYS A 193 -22.34 10.71 -25.27
N GLU A 194 -21.12 10.59 -24.72
CA GLU A 194 -19.90 11.13 -25.34
C GLU A 194 -19.32 10.21 -26.44
N SER A 195 -19.33 8.89 -26.23
CA SER A 195 -18.76 7.90 -27.17
C SER A 195 -19.82 7.10 -27.95
N GLY A 196 -21.07 7.08 -27.50
CA GLY A 196 -22.12 6.21 -28.03
C GLY A 196 -22.01 4.74 -27.61
N GLU A 197 -21.12 4.41 -26.68
CA GLU A 197 -20.85 3.02 -26.26
C GLU A 197 -21.93 2.48 -25.31
N PRO A 198 -22.32 1.19 -25.44
CA PRO A 198 -23.20 0.54 -24.49
C PRO A 198 -22.49 0.33 -23.14
N VAL A 199 -23.13 0.80 -22.06
CA VAL A 199 -22.64 0.70 -20.69
C VAL A 199 -23.28 -0.48 -19.95
N GLY A 200 -24.56 -0.76 -20.23
CA GLY A 200 -25.29 -1.84 -19.57
C GLY A 200 -26.81 -1.72 -19.68
N THR A 201 -27.52 -2.31 -18.72
CA THR A 201 -29.00 -2.30 -18.64
C THR A 201 -29.48 -1.93 -17.24
N VAL A 202 -30.56 -1.14 -17.12
CA VAL A 202 -31.19 -0.83 -15.82
C VAL A 202 -31.84 -2.09 -15.24
N ALA A 203 -31.31 -2.56 -14.11
CA ALA A 203 -31.83 -3.74 -13.40
C ALA A 203 -32.93 -3.40 -12.39
N ASN A 204 -32.87 -2.23 -11.75
CA ASN A 204 -33.92 -1.70 -10.88
C ASN A 204 -33.78 -0.18 -10.69
N VAL A 205 -34.77 0.47 -10.07
CA VAL A 205 -34.73 1.88 -9.64
C VAL A 205 -35.15 1.97 -8.17
N PHE A 206 -34.50 2.85 -7.40
CA PHE A 206 -34.73 3.01 -5.96
C PHE A 206 -34.88 4.48 -5.57
N ASP A 207 -36.00 4.81 -4.92
CA ASP A 207 -36.20 6.09 -4.22
C ASP A 207 -35.23 6.20 -3.03
N SER A 208 -34.44 7.28 -2.98
CA SER A 208 -33.55 7.59 -1.85
C SER A 208 -34.05 8.74 -0.94
N GLY A 209 -35.23 9.29 -1.23
CA GLY A 209 -35.82 10.46 -0.55
C GLY A 209 -35.25 11.81 -0.99
N ALA A 210 -34.18 11.82 -1.78
CA ALA A 210 -33.55 13.04 -2.34
C ALA A 210 -33.43 13.02 -3.88
N SER A 211 -33.31 11.82 -4.47
CA SER A 211 -33.26 11.56 -5.92
C SER A 211 -33.49 10.07 -6.16
N ASP A 212 -34.09 9.69 -7.27
CA ASP A 212 -34.11 8.29 -7.69
C ASP A 212 -32.70 7.81 -8.08
N LEU A 213 -32.40 6.56 -7.75
CA LEU A 213 -31.14 5.91 -8.07
C LEU A 213 -31.39 4.72 -9.01
N LEU A 214 -30.89 4.80 -10.24
CA LEU A 214 -30.83 3.66 -11.14
C LEU A 214 -29.78 2.66 -10.63
N HIS A 215 -30.12 1.38 -10.64
CA HIS A 215 -29.22 0.27 -10.38
C HIS A 215 -28.91 -0.40 -11.73
N VAL A 216 -27.77 -0.06 -12.33
CA VAL A 216 -27.38 -0.47 -13.69
C VAL A 216 -26.47 -1.69 -13.60
N MET A 217 -26.82 -2.76 -14.32
CA MET A 217 -25.96 -3.92 -14.54
C MET A 217 -25.06 -3.61 -15.74
N LEU A 218 -23.74 -3.50 -15.51
CA LEU A 218 -22.77 -3.23 -16.56
C LEU A 218 -22.55 -4.45 -17.46
N ASP A 219 -22.39 -4.21 -18.76
CA ASP A 219 -22.01 -5.25 -19.71
C ASP A 219 -20.51 -5.59 -19.59
N SER A 220 -20.16 -6.85 -19.87
CA SER A 220 -18.80 -7.38 -19.69
C SER A 220 -17.76 -6.92 -20.73
N SER A 221 -18.14 -5.98 -21.60
CA SER A 221 -17.35 -5.44 -22.70
C SER A 221 -16.60 -4.14 -22.38
N ILE A 222 -16.83 -3.50 -21.22
CA ILE A 222 -16.11 -2.29 -20.84
C ILE A 222 -14.66 -2.65 -20.48
N GLU A 223 -13.70 -2.31 -21.34
CA GLU A 223 -12.27 -2.42 -21.00
C GLU A 223 -11.92 -1.38 -19.93
N MET A 224 -11.43 -1.85 -18.78
CA MET A 224 -10.97 -0.99 -17.68
C MET A 224 -9.62 -0.37 -18.02
N PRO A 225 -9.31 0.87 -17.56
CA PRO A 225 -8.03 1.53 -17.85
C PRO A 225 -6.78 0.80 -17.30
N ASP A 226 -6.96 -0.19 -16.42
CA ASP A 226 -5.90 -1.02 -15.82
C ASP A 226 -5.56 -2.29 -16.66
N GLY A 227 -5.97 -2.32 -17.94
CA GLY A 227 -5.58 -3.32 -18.96
C GLY A 227 -6.00 -4.78 -18.70
N THR A 228 -6.57 -5.09 -17.53
CA THR A 228 -6.87 -6.45 -17.09
C THR A 228 -8.15 -6.97 -17.72
N ARG A 229 -8.02 -7.54 -18.94
CA ARG A 229 -9.08 -8.33 -19.58
C ARG A 229 -9.54 -9.45 -18.66
N LYS A 230 -10.76 -9.34 -18.13
CA LYS A 230 -11.40 -10.43 -17.40
C LYS A 230 -11.59 -11.62 -18.36
N PRO A 231 -11.07 -12.82 -18.06
CA PRO A 231 -11.49 -14.02 -18.77
C PRO A 231 -12.99 -14.23 -18.52
N LYS A 232 -13.68 -14.85 -19.48
CA LYS A 232 -15.13 -15.07 -19.42
C LYS A 232 -15.49 -15.85 -18.15
N SER A 233 -16.19 -15.20 -17.22
CA SER A 233 -16.88 -15.88 -16.11
C SER A 233 -17.81 -16.95 -16.69
N GLU A 234 -17.83 -18.13 -16.08
CA GLU A 234 -18.66 -19.22 -16.57
C GLU A 234 -20.17 -18.91 -16.40
N ILE A 235 -20.96 -19.67 -17.17
CA ILE A 235 -22.40 -19.49 -17.44
C ILE A 235 -23.20 -19.05 -16.21
N GLY A 236 -23.90 -17.91 -16.33
CA GLY A 236 -24.95 -17.47 -15.39
C GLY A 236 -24.62 -16.28 -14.49
N SER A 237 -23.39 -15.75 -14.50
CA SER A 237 -23.04 -14.59 -13.66
C SER A 237 -23.47 -13.25 -14.28
N SER A 238 -24.38 -12.53 -13.62
CA SER A 238 -24.69 -11.12 -13.93
C SER A 238 -23.45 -10.23 -13.90
N GLY A 239 -23.44 -9.19 -14.74
CA GLY A 239 -22.39 -8.16 -14.73
C GLY A 239 -22.37 -7.33 -13.45
N PRO A 240 -21.28 -6.59 -13.17
CA PRO A 240 -21.15 -5.79 -11.97
C PRO A 240 -22.20 -4.66 -11.94
N LEU A 241 -22.77 -4.43 -10.75
CA LEU A 241 -23.87 -3.48 -10.55
C LEU A 241 -23.35 -2.13 -10.04
N VAL A 242 -23.86 -1.06 -10.63
CA VAL A 242 -23.49 0.35 -10.38
C VAL A 242 -24.72 1.18 -10.04
N TRP A 243 -24.54 2.14 -9.14
CA TRP A 243 -25.56 3.13 -8.78
C TRP A 243 -25.37 4.42 -9.59
N VAL A 244 -26.38 4.82 -10.35
CA VAL A 244 -26.38 6.03 -11.18
C VAL A 244 -27.58 6.91 -10.79
N PRO A 245 -27.37 8.12 -10.24
CA PRO A 245 -28.48 9.01 -9.89
C PRO A 245 -29.29 9.45 -11.12
N PHE A 246 -30.61 9.33 -11.03
CA PHE A 246 -31.54 9.74 -12.08
C PHE A 246 -31.84 11.24 -11.97
N VAL A 247 -30.90 12.04 -12.47
CA VAL A 247 -30.99 13.51 -12.55
C VAL A 247 -30.59 13.96 -13.94
N GLU A 248 -31.21 15.02 -14.46
CA GLU A 248 -31.00 15.52 -15.84
C GLU A 248 -29.50 15.72 -16.19
N ALA A 249 -28.70 16.21 -15.23
CA ALA A 249 -27.26 16.42 -15.41
C ALA A 249 -26.46 15.12 -15.69
N ILE A 250 -26.95 13.96 -15.22
CA ILE A 250 -26.32 12.65 -15.41
C ILE A 250 -27.08 11.82 -16.46
N VAL A 251 -28.39 12.00 -16.60
CA VAL A 251 -29.27 11.27 -17.51
C VAL A 251 -30.09 12.25 -18.37
N PRO A 252 -29.45 13.00 -19.30
CA PRO A 252 -30.08 14.11 -20.02
C PRO A 252 -31.03 13.68 -21.17
N ASN A 253 -31.20 12.40 -21.46
CA ASN A 253 -32.14 11.93 -22.50
C ASN A 253 -32.61 10.49 -22.23
N VAL A 254 -33.91 10.27 -22.38
CA VAL A 254 -34.64 9.03 -22.11
C VAL A 254 -35.55 8.73 -23.30
N ASP A 255 -35.16 7.80 -24.17
CA ASP A 255 -35.96 7.40 -25.34
C ASP A 255 -36.81 6.17 -25.02
N MET A 256 -38.07 6.42 -24.67
CA MET A 256 -39.06 5.38 -24.36
C MET A 256 -39.42 4.49 -25.57
N ASN A 257 -39.25 4.99 -26.81
CA ASN A 257 -39.57 4.22 -28.02
C ASN A 257 -38.46 3.21 -28.34
N LYS A 258 -37.19 3.60 -28.18
CA LYS A 258 -36.03 2.71 -28.37
C LYS A 258 -35.69 1.88 -27.12
N ARG A 259 -36.19 2.29 -25.94
CA ARG A 259 -35.79 1.84 -24.60
C ARG A 259 -34.31 2.10 -24.32
N GLU A 260 -33.88 3.34 -24.53
CA GLU A 260 -32.48 3.79 -24.37
C GLU A 260 -32.35 5.02 -23.45
N LEU A 261 -31.33 5.00 -22.60
CA LEU A 261 -30.94 6.05 -21.66
C LEU A 261 -29.55 6.55 -22.04
N LEU A 262 -29.44 7.83 -22.42
CA LEU A 262 -28.13 8.46 -22.68
C LEU A 262 -27.62 9.08 -21.38
N ILE A 263 -26.44 8.65 -20.93
CA ILE A 263 -25.84 9.13 -19.68
C ILE A 263 -24.55 9.94 -19.88
N THR A 264 -24.33 10.91 -19.01
CA THR A 264 -23.12 11.75 -18.92
C THR A 264 -22.51 11.60 -17.51
N PRO A 265 -21.97 10.43 -17.14
CA PRO A 265 -21.49 10.16 -15.79
C PRO A 265 -20.19 10.94 -15.48
N PRO A 266 -20.06 11.55 -14.29
CA PRO A 266 -18.78 12.05 -13.81
C PRO A 266 -17.70 10.96 -13.79
N LYS A 267 -16.44 11.35 -14.06
CA LYS A 267 -15.30 10.42 -14.09
C LYS A 267 -15.21 9.60 -12.80
N GLY A 268 -15.05 8.28 -12.95
CA GLY A 268 -15.01 7.32 -11.85
C GLY A 268 -16.37 6.85 -11.30
N LEU A 269 -17.52 7.47 -11.66
CA LEU A 269 -18.83 7.06 -11.12
C LEU A 269 -19.14 5.57 -11.39
N LEU A 270 -18.80 5.08 -12.59
CA LEU A 270 -18.96 3.68 -12.97
C LEU A 270 -18.02 2.72 -12.21
N GLU A 271 -16.92 3.24 -11.66
CA GLU A 271 -15.89 2.46 -10.96
C GLU A 271 -16.16 2.37 -9.44
N LEU A 272 -16.85 3.35 -8.83
CA LEU A 272 -17.06 3.46 -7.38
C LEU A 272 -17.63 2.23 -6.68
N ASN A 273 -18.32 1.35 -7.41
CA ASN A 273 -18.92 0.12 -6.88
C ASN A 273 -18.23 -1.18 -7.35
N ILE A 274 -17.27 -1.08 -8.30
CA ILE A 274 -16.52 -2.23 -8.81
C ILE A 274 -15.53 -2.67 -7.72
N ARG A 275 -15.76 -3.85 -7.13
CA ARG A 275 -14.89 -4.40 -6.08
C ARG A 275 -13.65 -5.02 -6.72
N SER A 276 -12.48 -4.46 -6.44
CA SER A 276 -11.17 -4.99 -6.87
C SER A 276 -10.68 -6.22 -6.09
N ASP A 277 -11.37 -6.60 -5.01
CA ASP A 277 -11.11 -7.81 -4.23
C ASP A 277 -12.41 -8.61 -4.11
N GLU A 278 -12.38 -9.87 -4.53
CA GLU A 278 -13.51 -10.82 -4.44
C GLU A 278 -13.65 -11.43 -3.04
N ARG A 279 -12.63 -11.33 -2.17
CA ARG A 279 -12.66 -11.94 -0.83
C ARG A 279 -13.77 -11.40 0.05
N SER A 280 -14.35 -12.25 0.89
CA SER A 280 -15.45 -11.87 1.78
C SER A 280 -15.03 -10.82 2.82
N LYS A 281 -16.02 -10.09 3.36
CA LYS A 281 -15.82 -9.15 4.49
C LYS A 281 -15.19 -9.81 5.73
N LYS A 282 -15.31 -11.13 5.88
CA LYS A 282 -14.72 -11.92 6.98
C LYS A 282 -13.22 -12.14 6.75
N GLU A 283 -12.83 -12.53 5.54
CA GLU A 283 -11.44 -12.81 5.18
C GLU A 283 -10.58 -11.54 5.19
N ARG A 284 -11.10 -10.41 4.67
CA ARG A 284 -10.39 -9.12 4.72
C ARG A 284 -10.07 -8.70 6.15
N ARG A 285 -11.06 -8.74 7.05
CA ARG A 285 -10.87 -8.47 8.49
C ARG A 285 -9.87 -9.44 9.16
N GLN A 286 -9.86 -10.72 8.75
CA GLN A 286 -8.86 -11.68 9.24
C GLN A 286 -7.45 -11.38 8.72
N LEU A 287 -7.32 -10.93 7.46
CA LEU A 287 -6.05 -10.56 6.83
C LEU A 287 -5.49 -9.26 7.43
N GLU A 288 -6.33 -8.22 7.57
CA GLU A 288 -6.05 -6.99 8.30
C GLU A 288 -5.57 -7.29 9.73
N TRP A 289 -6.29 -8.12 10.48
CA TRP A 289 -5.90 -8.52 11.84
C TRP A 289 -4.57 -9.28 11.86
N LYS A 290 -4.33 -10.17 10.89
CA LYS A 290 -3.08 -10.94 10.75
C LYS A 290 -1.90 -10.02 10.41
N GLN A 291 -2.10 -9.02 9.55
CA GLN A 291 -1.11 -7.96 9.27
C GLN A 291 -0.87 -7.09 10.51
N ARG A 292 -1.92 -6.61 11.17
CA ARG A 292 -1.84 -5.81 12.41
C ARG A 292 -1.08 -6.55 13.52
N LYS A 293 -1.32 -7.85 13.68
CA LYS A 293 -0.62 -8.72 14.64
C LYS A 293 0.86 -8.90 14.27
N LYS A 294 1.18 -9.18 13.00
CA LYS A 294 2.57 -9.23 12.50
C LYS A 294 3.30 -7.91 12.74
N PHE A 295 2.67 -6.78 12.45
CA PHE A 295 3.24 -5.45 12.66
C PHE A 295 3.52 -5.19 14.15
N GLN A 296 2.56 -5.46 15.03
CA GLN A 296 2.78 -5.33 16.49
C GLN A 296 3.91 -6.23 16.99
N GLN A 297 4.06 -7.45 16.46
CA GLN A 297 5.20 -8.32 16.77
C GLN A 297 6.54 -7.73 16.29
N ARG A 298 6.61 -7.16 15.07
CA ARG A 298 7.79 -6.42 14.57
C ARG A 298 8.11 -5.21 15.46
N LEU A 299 7.11 -4.41 15.82
CA LEU A 299 7.27 -3.23 16.67
C LEU A 299 7.78 -3.58 18.08
N ILE A 300 7.29 -4.67 18.68
CA ILE A 300 7.78 -5.15 19.98
C ILE A 300 9.24 -5.63 19.87
N ALA A 301 9.59 -6.34 18.80
CA ALA A 301 10.97 -6.79 18.56
C ALA A 301 11.93 -5.61 18.34
N ALA A 302 11.54 -4.62 17.52
CA ALA A 302 12.32 -3.41 17.26
C ALA A 302 12.49 -2.55 18.53
N LYS A 303 11.41 -2.35 19.31
CA LYS A 303 11.48 -1.68 20.62
C LYS A 303 12.42 -2.40 21.58
N LYS A 304 12.38 -3.74 21.64
CA LYS A 304 13.35 -4.51 22.43
C LYS A 304 14.80 -4.29 21.95
N LYS A 305 15.04 -4.26 20.64
CA LYS A 305 16.38 -4.04 20.08
C LYS A 305 16.91 -2.63 20.33
N LEU A 306 16.05 -1.61 20.33
CA LEU A 306 16.42 -0.25 20.74
C LEU A 306 16.61 -0.14 22.28
N CYS A 307 15.86 -0.89 23.10
CA CYS A 307 16.16 -1.03 24.53
C CYS A 307 17.53 -1.69 24.80
N GLU A 308 17.91 -2.70 24.03
CA GLU A 308 19.25 -3.34 24.08
C GLU A 308 20.38 -2.36 23.70
N LEU A 309 20.07 -1.28 22.98
CA LEU A 309 20.98 -0.18 22.62
C LEU A 309 20.75 1.07 23.48
N GLU A 310 19.99 0.95 24.58
CA GLU A 310 19.64 2.01 25.53
C GLU A 310 18.84 3.21 24.97
N GLN A 311 18.34 3.13 23.73
CA GLN A 311 17.63 4.18 23.00
C GLN A 311 16.16 4.32 23.42
N GLN A 312 15.91 4.38 24.73
CA GLN A 312 14.58 4.26 25.33
C GLN A 312 13.75 5.54 25.23
N HIS A 313 14.41 6.70 25.12
CA HIS A 313 13.80 8.03 25.01
C HIS A 313 13.02 8.23 23.69
N VAL A 314 13.42 7.54 22.62
CA VAL A 314 12.72 7.51 21.32
C VAL A 314 11.24 7.12 21.47
N PHE A 315 10.90 6.37 22.54
CA PHE A 315 9.51 5.96 22.79
C PHE A 315 8.65 7.00 23.50
N HIS A 316 9.20 8.15 23.91
CA HIS A 316 8.45 9.17 24.64
C HIS A 316 7.27 9.75 23.82
N GLY A 317 7.40 9.84 22.49
CA GLY A 317 6.32 10.26 21.59
C GLY A 317 5.03 9.44 21.70
N PHE A 318 5.12 8.15 22.03
CA PHE A 318 3.94 7.29 22.17
C PHE A 318 2.96 7.70 23.27
N ARG A 319 3.40 8.50 24.24
CA ARG A 319 2.56 8.98 25.35
C ARG A 319 1.75 10.24 25.01
N PHE A 320 2.19 11.03 24.04
CA PHE A 320 1.66 12.38 23.79
C PHE A 320 1.12 12.57 22.37
N GLY A 321 1.57 11.78 21.39
CA GLY A 321 1.15 11.94 19.99
C GLY A 321 -0.24 11.40 19.68
N GLU A 322 -0.84 11.93 18.62
CA GLU A 322 -2.11 11.49 18.06
C GLU A 322 -2.06 10.07 17.45
N LYS A 323 -3.18 9.60 16.89
CA LYS A 323 -3.23 8.30 16.20
C LYS A 323 -2.29 8.23 14.99
N ALA A 324 -2.19 9.31 14.20
CA ALA A 324 -1.33 9.38 13.01
C ALA A 324 0.17 9.44 13.39
N GLN A 325 0.54 10.39 14.25
CA GLN A 325 1.90 10.56 14.79
C GLN A 325 2.44 9.28 15.45
N ARG A 326 1.59 8.55 16.20
CA ARG A 326 1.96 7.25 16.79
C ARG A 326 2.05 6.10 15.79
N SER A 327 1.46 6.22 14.59
CA SER A 327 1.76 5.29 13.49
C SER A 327 3.14 5.63 12.93
N LEU A 328 3.36 6.87 12.49
CA LEU A 328 4.63 7.34 11.91
C LEU A 328 5.85 6.92 12.78
N LEU A 329 5.81 7.18 14.09
CA LEU A 329 6.86 6.77 15.02
C LEU A 329 7.01 5.24 15.14
N ALA A 330 5.92 4.48 15.07
CA ALA A 330 5.96 3.02 15.07
C ALA A 330 6.52 2.45 13.76
N ASP A 331 6.13 3.04 12.63
CA ASP A 331 6.55 2.65 11.29
C ASP A 331 8.06 2.93 11.12
N GLN A 332 8.54 4.12 11.53
CA GLN A 332 9.98 4.43 11.61
C GLN A 332 10.74 3.48 12.53
N ILE A 333 10.27 3.22 13.76
CA ILE A 333 10.94 2.28 14.67
C ILE A 333 11.02 0.85 14.10
N VAL A 334 10.04 0.43 13.30
CA VAL A 334 10.05 -0.87 12.60
C VAL A 334 10.97 -0.86 11.37
N GLY A 335 11.28 0.31 10.82
CA GLY A 335 12.26 0.52 9.76
C GLY A 335 13.72 0.63 10.24
N VAL A 336 13.97 1.11 11.47
CA VAL A 336 15.35 1.27 11.98
C VAL A 336 16.09 -0.07 12.04
N ASN A 337 17.14 -0.17 11.23
CA ASN A 337 17.99 -1.34 11.13
C ASN A 337 18.91 -1.48 12.36
N SER A 338 18.38 -2.10 13.41
CA SER A 338 19.08 -2.30 14.69
C SER A 338 20.32 -3.22 14.66
N ILE A 339 20.59 -3.89 13.52
CA ILE A 339 21.83 -4.65 13.30
C ILE A 339 22.90 -3.69 12.76
N LEU A 340 22.57 -2.95 11.70
CA LEU A 340 23.46 -1.99 11.06
C LEU A 340 23.82 -0.85 12.03
N LEU A 341 22.84 -0.29 12.76
CA LEU A 341 23.05 0.72 13.78
C LEU A 341 23.99 0.24 14.90
N ARG A 342 23.88 -1.03 15.30
CA ARG A 342 24.75 -1.62 16.35
C ARG A 342 26.20 -1.69 15.88
N GLN A 343 26.44 -2.10 14.64
CA GLN A 343 27.79 -2.12 14.07
C GLN A 343 28.36 -0.71 13.91
N ALA A 344 27.54 0.22 13.43
CA ALA A 344 27.92 1.61 13.23
C ALA A 344 28.33 2.29 14.56
N LEU A 345 27.57 2.09 15.64
CA LEU A 345 27.90 2.58 16.99
C LEU A 345 29.20 1.97 17.53
N GLN A 346 29.42 0.67 17.35
CA GLN A 346 30.66 0.00 17.76
C GLN A 346 31.89 0.51 16.99
N ASN A 347 31.72 0.94 15.74
CA ASN A 347 32.78 1.55 14.95
C ASN A 347 33.14 2.98 15.43
N ILE A 348 32.27 3.69 16.16
CA ILE A 348 32.64 4.98 16.82
C ILE A 348 33.56 4.71 18.02
N GLU A 349 33.23 3.71 18.85
CA GLU A 349 33.97 3.41 20.08
C GLU A 349 35.39 2.89 19.82
N ILE A 350 35.61 2.27 18.66
CA ILE A 350 36.91 1.75 18.23
C ILE A 350 37.56 2.79 17.32
N PRO A 351 38.57 3.57 17.78
CA PRO A 351 39.42 4.39 16.93
C PRO A 351 40.31 3.48 16.08
N SER A 352 39.67 2.91 15.07
CA SER A 352 40.31 2.24 13.94
C SER A 352 41.29 3.23 13.31
N LYS A 353 42.38 2.73 12.73
CA LYS A 353 43.11 3.56 11.76
C LYS A 353 42.10 4.01 10.71
N ARG A 354 42.10 5.29 10.34
CA ARG A 354 41.22 5.84 9.31
C ARG A 354 41.70 5.34 7.95
N TRP A 355 41.40 4.08 7.63
CA TRP A 355 41.69 3.45 6.34
C TRP A 355 40.85 4.14 5.26
N ASN A 356 41.31 5.32 4.84
CA ASN A 356 40.89 5.97 3.61
C ASN A 356 40.96 4.92 2.48
N ALA A 357 39.97 4.89 1.58
CA ALA A 357 39.98 3.96 0.45
C ALA A 357 41.32 4.02 -0.31
N ASN A 358 41.90 5.23 -0.48
CA ASN A 358 43.24 5.44 -1.02
C ASN A 358 44.36 4.71 -0.25
N GLU A 359 44.32 4.69 1.09
CA GLU A 359 45.31 3.96 1.90
C GLU A 359 45.10 2.45 1.83
N PHE A 360 43.86 1.95 1.85
CA PHE A 360 43.59 0.53 1.64
C PHE A 360 44.10 0.06 0.28
N ILE A 361 43.77 0.82 -0.77
CA ILE A 361 44.16 0.54 -2.14
C ILE A 361 45.70 0.59 -2.28
N ARG A 362 46.37 1.65 -1.82
CA ARG A 362 47.84 1.79 -1.88
C ARG A 362 48.60 0.76 -1.04
N ALA A 363 48.10 0.40 0.15
CA ALA A 363 48.73 -0.57 1.03
C ALA A 363 48.59 -2.03 0.53
N ASN A 364 47.56 -2.32 -0.26
CA ASN A 364 47.38 -3.64 -0.88
C ASN A 364 47.96 -3.70 -2.30
N PHE A 365 48.00 -2.59 -3.07
CA PHE A 365 48.77 -2.47 -4.32
C PHE A 365 50.24 -2.87 -4.14
N THR A 366 50.82 -2.61 -2.96
CA THR A 366 52.21 -2.92 -2.62
C THR A 366 52.41 -4.34 -2.03
N LYS A 367 51.34 -5.15 -1.92
CA LYS A 367 51.38 -6.52 -1.37
C LYS A 367 50.65 -7.54 -2.26
N GLU A 368 51.35 -8.00 -3.30
CA GLU A 368 51.03 -9.20 -4.08
C GLU A 368 49.59 -9.34 -4.62
N ILE A 369 48.90 -8.24 -4.94
CA ILE A 369 47.74 -8.31 -5.86
C ILE A 369 48.28 -8.73 -7.24
N ARG A 370 48.08 -9.99 -7.61
CA ARG A 370 48.51 -10.59 -8.90
C ARG A 370 47.73 -10.09 -10.12
N SER A 371 46.79 -9.17 -9.91
CA SER A 371 45.67 -8.85 -10.80
C SER A 371 45.40 -7.33 -10.89
N THR A 372 46.47 -6.54 -10.88
CA THR A 372 46.43 -5.11 -11.24
C THR A 372 46.60 -4.95 -12.75
N LEU A 373 45.69 -4.21 -13.38
CA LEU A 373 45.71 -3.90 -14.81
C LEU A 373 45.75 -2.38 -15.00
N ARG A 374 46.64 -1.89 -15.87
CA ARG A 374 46.80 -0.47 -16.21
C ARG A 374 46.47 -0.25 -17.68
N ILE A 375 45.56 0.69 -17.98
CA ILE A 375 45.08 0.99 -19.34
C ILE A 375 44.90 2.52 -19.48
N SER A 376 45.24 3.10 -20.63
CA SER A 376 44.92 4.51 -20.93
C SER A 376 43.50 4.63 -21.52
N GLU A 377 42.81 5.73 -21.24
CA GLU A 377 41.44 6.01 -21.69
C GLU A 377 41.31 5.93 -23.24
N GLU A 378 42.39 6.25 -23.99
CA GLU A 378 42.50 6.09 -25.45
C GLU A 378 42.20 4.66 -25.94
N CYS A 379 42.51 3.64 -25.13
CA CYS A 379 42.31 2.22 -25.47
C CYS A 379 40.84 1.80 -25.54
N PHE A 380 39.92 2.63 -25.05
CA PHE A 380 38.48 2.38 -25.08
C PHE A 380 37.75 3.21 -26.14
N THR A 381 38.36 4.30 -26.61
CA THR A 381 37.76 5.23 -27.58
C THR A 381 38.25 5.03 -29.02
N THR A 382 39.42 4.40 -29.22
CA THR A 382 40.03 4.23 -30.56
C THR A 382 39.86 2.81 -31.11
N GLY A 383 39.06 2.67 -32.17
CA GLY A 383 38.89 1.41 -32.93
C GLY A 383 40.07 1.04 -33.84
N SER A 384 41.30 1.47 -33.53
CA SER A 384 42.42 1.46 -34.48
C SER A 384 43.78 1.12 -33.85
N GLY A 385 44.40 0.03 -34.31
CA GLY A 385 45.86 -0.08 -34.38
C GLY A 385 46.61 -0.77 -33.21
N GLU A 386 46.92 -2.05 -33.42
CA GLU A 386 48.25 -2.63 -33.14
C GLU A 386 48.83 -2.66 -31.70
N LYS A 387 48.05 -2.36 -30.64
CA LYS A 387 48.44 -2.65 -29.23
C LYS A 387 47.50 -3.59 -28.45
N LEU A 388 46.47 -4.14 -29.09
CA LEU A 388 45.32 -4.79 -28.42
C LEU A 388 45.25 -6.32 -28.62
N ASN A 389 46.04 -7.10 -27.88
CA ASN A 389 45.96 -8.57 -27.87
C ASN A 389 45.56 -9.22 -26.52
N ALA A 390 45.66 -8.47 -25.41
CA ALA A 390 45.21 -8.92 -24.09
C ALA A 390 43.88 -8.27 -23.69
N ASN A 391 43.79 -6.94 -23.79
CA ASN A 391 42.64 -6.16 -23.34
C ASN A 391 41.38 -6.44 -24.18
N SER A 392 41.54 -6.62 -25.50
CA SER A 392 40.48 -7.02 -26.43
C SER A 392 39.75 -8.28 -25.98
N ARG A 393 40.49 -9.34 -25.62
CA ARG A 393 39.93 -10.60 -25.11
C ARG A 393 39.18 -10.44 -23.79
N LEU A 394 39.60 -9.51 -22.92
CA LEU A 394 38.87 -9.20 -21.68
C LEU A 394 37.56 -8.46 -21.99
N GLN A 395 37.61 -7.49 -22.90
CA GLN A 395 36.45 -6.71 -23.35
C GLN A 395 35.41 -7.58 -24.05
N GLU A 396 35.82 -8.44 -25.00
CA GLU A 396 34.97 -9.44 -25.67
C GLU A 396 34.28 -10.36 -24.66
N LYS A 397 35.05 -10.89 -23.69
CA LYS A 397 34.54 -11.78 -22.64
C LYS A 397 33.55 -11.07 -21.72
N GLY A 398 33.79 -9.80 -21.40
CA GLY A 398 32.88 -8.97 -20.63
C GLY A 398 31.58 -8.67 -21.38
N GLN A 399 31.66 -8.29 -22.66
CA GLN A 399 30.48 -8.03 -23.47
C GLN A 399 29.62 -9.29 -23.65
N LEU A 400 30.26 -10.45 -23.86
CA LEU A 400 29.56 -11.75 -23.88
C LEU A 400 28.76 -11.97 -22.58
N LEU A 401 29.40 -11.83 -21.42
CA LEU A 401 28.73 -11.97 -20.12
C LEU A 401 27.58 -10.97 -19.90
N THR A 402 27.69 -9.76 -20.43
CA THR A 402 26.59 -8.76 -20.43
C THR A 402 25.43 -9.22 -21.32
N SER A 403 25.70 -9.63 -22.56
CA SER A 403 24.69 -10.11 -23.52
C SER A 403 23.98 -11.41 -23.09
N GLU A 404 24.67 -12.28 -22.34
CA GLU A 404 24.10 -13.47 -21.71
C GLU A 404 23.20 -13.14 -20.49
N GLY A 405 23.06 -11.87 -20.10
CA GLY A 405 22.26 -11.44 -18.94
C GLY A 405 22.86 -11.82 -17.58
N ARG A 406 24.14 -12.24 -17.54
CA ARG A 406 24.81 -12.75 -16.32
C ARG A 406 25.35 -11.64 -15.41
N VAL A 407 25.02 -10.38 -15.73
CA VAL A 407 25.43 -9.16 -15.02
C VAL A 407 24.18 -8.36 -14.66
N ALA A 408 24.10 -7.87 -13.43
CA ALA A 408 23.11 -6.87 -13.02
C ALA A 408 23.80 -5.57 -12.59
N ILE A 409 23.17 -4.43 -12.86
CA ILE A 409 23.71 -3.11 -12.55
C ILE A 409 22.95 -2.50 -11.38
N VAL A 410 23.69 -1.90 -10.44
CA VAL A 410 23.17 -1.19 -9.28
C VAL A 410 23.68 0.25 -9.35
N LEU A 411 22.83 1.17 -9.79
CA LEU A 411 23.11 2.60 -9.75
C LEU A 411 22.66 3.17 -8.41
N VAL A 412 23.61 3.80 -7.70
CA VAL A 412 23.34 4.58 -6.50
C VAL A 412 23.19 6.04 -6.91
N VAL A 413 21.99 6.60 -6.70
CA VAL A 413 21.64 7.97 -7.04
C VAL A 413 21.70 8.82 -5.77
N ASP A 414 22.68 9.71 -5.66
CA ASP A 414 22.82 10.61 -4.52
C ASP A 414 22.27 12.02 -4.85
N ASP A 415 21.63 12.65 -3.86
CA ASP A 415 21.05 14.01 -3.90
C ASP A 415 21.73 14.92 -2.85
N SER A 416 22.82 14.44 -2.21
CA SER A 416 23.53 15.11 -1.11
C SER A 416 24.14 16.46 -1.47
N LYS A 417 24.39 16.74 -2.76
CA LYS A 417 24.87 18.04 -3.27
C LYS A 417 23.99 19.23 -2.85
N ARG A 418 22.73 19.00 -2.44
CA ARG A 418 21.84 20.07 -1.92
C ARG A 418 22.24 20.68 -0.57
N GLN A 419 23.16 20.08 0.19
CA GLN A 419 23.60 20.63 1.50
C GLN A 419 24.90 21.46 1.43
N GLY A 420 25.04 22.29 0.39
CA GLY A 420 26.16 23.21 0.20
C GLY A 420 25.98 24.55 0.93
N SER A 421 26.40 24.62 2.19
CA SER A 421 26.43 25.82 3.05
C SER A 421 25.08 26.47 3.42
N GLY A 422 25.04 27.18 4.55
CA GLY A 422 23.84 27.85 5.04
C GLY A 422 23.98 29.38 4.99
N SER A 423 23.15 30.03 4.18
CA SER A 423 22.86 31.46 4.20
C SER A 423 21.45 31.72 3.63
N ASP A 424 20.82 32.79 4.07
CA ASP A 424 19.38 33.10 4.03
C ASP A 424 18.58 32.75 2.75
N PRO A 425 17.29 32.36 2.88
CA PRO A 425 16.40 32.06 1.76
C PRO A 425 15.83 33.35 1.10
N ILE A 426 16.71 34.31 0.76
CA ILE A 426 16.33 35.61 0.18
C ILE A 426 17.26 35.96 -0.99
N LEU A 427 16.69 36.04 -2.20
CA LEU A 427 17.22 36.69 -3.40
C LEU A 427 18.59 36.20 -3.94
N VAL A 428 18.58 35.11 -4.72
CA VAL A 428 19.12 35.12 -6.10
C VAL A 428 18.29 34.15 -6.96
N ASP A 429 17.46 34.68 -7.85
CA ASP A 429 17.06 33.92 -9.06
C ASP A 429 18.19 34.05 -10.09
N SER A 430 18.86 32.96 -10.42
CA SER A 430 19.81 32.88 -11.54
C SER A 430 19.94 31.44 -12.03
N GLU A 431 19.82 31.28 -13.34
CA GLU A 431 19.51 30.00 -13.98
C GLU A 431 20.72 29.06 -14.04
N ARG A 432 20.68 27.95 -13.27
CA ARG A 432 21.35 26.67 -13.58
C ARG A 432 20.52 25.49 -13.11
N THR A 433 19.49 25.16 -13.87
CA THR A 433 18.53 24.08 -13.57
C THR A 433 19.04 22.68 -13.99
N GLU A 434 20.35 22.46 -13.96
CA GLU A 434 21.02 21.27 -14.51
C GLU A 434 21.20 20.14 -13.48
N ASP A 435 21.40 20.45 -12.20
CA ASP A 435 21.66 19.48 -11.11
C ASP A 435 20.39 18.76 -10.59
N SER A 436 19.57 18.22 -11.50
CA SER A 436 18.55 17.23 -11.14
C SER A 436 19.13 15.81 -11.29
N PRO A 437 19.10 14.94 -10.26
CA PRO A 437 19.57 13.56 -10.41
C PRO A 437 18.76 12.78 -11.46
N CYS A 438 17.53 13.20 -11.76
CA CYS A 438 16.73 12.69 -12.86
C CYS A 438 17.31 13.08 -14.24
N LEU A 439 17.86 14.30 -14.39
CA LEU A 439 18.45 14.78 -15.63
C LEU A 439 19.80 14.10 -15.91
N LEU A 440 20.64 13.94 -14.87
CA LEU A 440 21.90 13.19 -14.98
C LEU A 440 21.64 11.74 -15.39
N LEU A 441 20.67 11.07 -14.76
CA LEU A 441 20.28 9.71 -15.12
C LEU A 441 19.65 9.64 -16.53
N GLN A 442 18.84 10.62 -16.92
CA GLN A 442 18.27 10.68 -18.27
C GLN A 442 19.37 10.82 -19.34
N THR A 443 20.35 11.71 -19.13
CA THR A 443 21.52 11.87 -20.03
C THR A 443 22.35 10.59 -20.12
N LEU A 444 22.53 9.89 -19.00
CA LEU A 444 23.23 8.60 -18.96
C LEU A 444 22.49 7.51 -19.74
N LEU A 445 21.18 7.37 -19.53
CA LEU A 445 20.38 6.29 -20.14
C LEU A 445 19.97 6.57 -21.59
N SER A 446 19.97 7.84 -22.02
CA SER A 446 19.71 8.25 -23.41
C SER A 446 20.96 8.18 -24.30
N ASP A 447 22.14 7.94 -23.73
CA ASP A 447 23.33 7.58 -24.49
C ASP A 447 23.36 6.05 -24.69
N ASP A 448 23.32 5.62 -25.94
CA ASP A 448 23.22 4.21 -26.31
C ASP A 448 24.46 3.38 -25.95
N GLN A 449 25.58 4.00 -25.56
CA GLN A 449 26.86 3.32 -25.34
C GLN A 449 27.47 3.50 -23.94
N ARG A 450 27.13 4.56 -23.19
CA ARG A 450 27.76 4.84 -21.87
C ARG A 450 27.58 3.75 -20.82
N LEU A 451 26.34 3.32 -20.55
CA LEU A 451 26.05 2.39 -19.45
C LEU A 451 26.01 0.93 -19.90
N VAL A 452 25.09 0.64 -20.83
CA VAL A 452 24.88 -0.66 -21.48
C VAL A 452 24.34 -0.38 -22.89
N LYS A 453 24.84 -1.11 -23.87
CA LYS A 453 24.35 -1.06 -25.25
C LYS A 453 22.87 -1.39 -25.33
N VAL A 454 22.10 -0.66 -26.14
CA VAL A 454 20.65 -0.89 -26.30
C VAL A 454 20.30 -2.34 -26.64
N GLU A 455 21.14 -3.03 -27.43
CA GLU A 455 21.00 -4.45 -27.75
C GLU A 455 20.99 -5.39 -26.52
N ASP A 456 21.73 -5.04 -25.47
CA ASP A 456 21.88 -5.86 -24.25
C ASP A 456 20.91 -5.46 -23.12
N ARG A 457 20.27 -4.29 -23.18
CA ARG A 457 19.44 -3.72 -22.07
C ARG A 457 18.24 -4.59 -21.70
N ALA A 458 17.66 -5.30 -22.66
CA ALA A 458 16.58 -6.25 -22.41
C ALA A 458 17.05 -7.50 -21.62
N ALA A 459 18.35 -7.83 -21.65
CA ALA A 459 18.93 -8.93 -20.89
C ALA A 459 19.31 -8.49 -19.47
N VAL A 460 20.03 -7.37 -19.35
CA VAL A 460 20.64 -6.85 -18.11
C VAL A 460 19.61 -6.34 -17.09
N PRO A 461 19.55 -6.88 -15.86
CA PRO A 461 18.71 -6.33 -14.80
C PRO A 461 19.29 -5.05 -14.19
N LEU A 462 18.44 -4.06 -13.90
CA LEU A 462 18.82 -2.74 -13.41
C LEU A 462 18.17 -2.44 -12.05
N ILE A 463 18.99 -2.00 -11.09
CA ILE A 463 18.56 -1.63 -9.74
C ILE A 463 18.96 -0.18 -9.50
N LEU A 464 17.99 0.67 -9.17
CA LEU A 464 18.18 2.07 -8.82
C LEU A 464 17.97 2.22 -7.31
N VAL A 465 19.03 2.62 -6.60
CA VAL A 465 18.99 2.90 -5.15
C VAL A 465 18.96 4.42 -4.96
N CYS A 466 17.84 4.95 -4.47
CA CYS A 466 17.51 6.37 -4.53
C CYS A 466 16.87 6.89 -3.22
N PRO A 467 16.91 8.21 -2.96
CA PRO A 467 16.04 8.85 -1.98
C PRO A 467 14.55 8.65 -2.30
N SER A 468 13.71 8.50 -1.28
CA SER A 468 12.28 8.20 -1.44
C SER A 468 11.50 9.25 -2.21
N HIS A 469 11.87 10.54 -2.13
CA HIS A 469 11.23 11.60 -2.93
C HIS A 469 11.57 11.54 -4.43
N ALA A 470 12.64 10.83 -4.81
CA ALA A 470 13.02 10.66 -6.21
C ALA A 470 12.30 9.48 -6.89
N ILE A 471 11.86 8.46 -6.14
CA ILE A 471 11.33 7.20 -6.69
C ILE A 471 10.15 7.43 -7.65
N ASP A 472 9.11 8.14 -7.22
CA ASP A 472 7.92 8.43 -8.05
C ASP A 472 8.27 9.21 -9.33
N SER A 473 9.28 10.07 -9.26
CA SER A 473 9.74 10.88 -10.40
C SER A 473 10.53 10.01 -11.39
N LEU A 474 11.40 9.15 -10.88
CA LEU A 474 12.19 8.22 -11.69
C LEU A 474 11.32 7.12 -12.34
N GLN A 475 10.30 6.63 -11.64
CA GLN A 475 9.32 5.69 -12.23
C GLN A 475 8.59 6.30 -13.42
N LYS A 476 8.04 7.52 -13.27
CA LYS A 476 7.41 8.27 -14.36
C LYS A 476 8.39 8.53 -15.51
N LEU A 477 9.63 8.88 -15.20
CA LEU A 477 10.69 9.12 -16.17
C LEU A 477 10.98 7.86 -17.00
N PHE A 478 11.05 6.68 -16.37
CA PHE A 478 11.20 5.40 -17.08
C PHE A 478 9.99 5.08 -17.97
N SER A 479 8.76 5.19 -17.45
CA SER A 479 7.54 4.94 -18.23
C SER A 479 7.42 5.87 -19.44
N ASN A 480 7.77 7.15 -19.29
CA ASN A 480 7.75 8.13 -20.38
C ASN A 480 8.79 7.84 -21.50
N HIS A 481 9.86 7.10 -21.20
CA HIS A 481 10.94 6.77 -22.14
C HIS A 481 10.97 5.28 -22.52
N ASN A 482 9.83 4.59 -22.45
CA ASN A 482 9.71 3.15 -22.74
C ASN A 482 10.79 2.30 -22.02
N HIS A 483 11.00 2.60 -20.73
CA HIS A 483 11.99 2.00 -19.85
C HIS A 483 13.44 2.02 -20.38
N PHE A 484 13.77 2.93 -21.30
CA PHE A 484 15.09 3.02 -21.97
C PHE A 484 15.56 1.72 -22.63
N ALA A 485 14.60 0.91 -23.12
CA ALA A 485 14.80 -0.44 -23.64
C ALA A 485 15.29 -1.50 -22.63
N PHE A 486 15.23 -1.21 -21.33
CA PHE A 486 15.29 -2.26 -20.29
C PHE A 486 13.94 -2.99 -20.18
N ASP A 487 13.99 -4.27 -19.82
CA ASP A 487 12.82 -5.06 -19.50
C ASP A 487 12.18 -4.55 -18.18
N PRO A 488 10.90 -4.11 -18.16
CA PRO A 488 10.28 -3.53 -16.98
C PRO A 488 10.14 -4.50 -15.80
N GLU A 489 10.13 -5.83 -16.01
CA GLU A 489 10.14 -6.80 -14.90
C GLU A 489 11.52 -6.90 -14.23
N LYS A 490 12.57 -6.36 -14.88
CA LYS A 490 13.97 -6.39 -14.44
C LYS A 490 14.48 -5.02 -13.96
N VAL A 491 13.63 -4.00 -13.87
CA VAL A 491 13.96 -2.68 -13.32
C VAL A 491 13.37 -2.54 -11.92
N TRP A 492 14.22 -2.40 -10.90
CA TRP A 492 13.78 -2.18 -9.51
C TRP A 492 14.22 -0.82 -8.97
N PHE A 493 13.27 -0.13 -8.34
CA PHE A 493 13.51 1.11 -7.59
C PHE A 493 13.50 0.76 -6.10
N LEU A 494 14.59 1.06 -5.39
CA LEU A 494 14.75 0.79 -3.96
C LEU A 494 15.01 2.12 -3.22
N GLU A 495 14.37 2.29 -2.06
CA GLU A 495 14.75 3.38 -1.16
C GLU A 495 16.13 3.10 -0.55
N GLU A 496 16.97 4.13 -0.48
CA GLU A 496 18.26 4.11 0.21
C GLU A 496 18.13 3.69 1.69
N GLU A 497 19.12 2.94 2.20
CA GLU A 497 19.19 2.58 3.63
C GLU A 497 19.53 3.84 4.46
N LYS A 498 18.74 4.12 5.50
CA LYS A 498 18.88 5.31 6.37
C LYS A 498 19.09 4.92 7.82
N LEU A 499 20.16 5.44 8.44
CA LEU A 499 20.42 5.27 9.86
C LEU A 499 19.99 6.49 10.69
N PRO A 500 19.57 6.30 11.94
CA PRO A 500 19.39 7.41 12.88
C PRO A 500 20.69 8.19 13.12
N VAL A 501 20.59 9.52 13.13
CA VAL A 501 21.66 10.43 13.58
C VAL A 501 21.78 10.32 15.09
N VAL A 502 23.01 10.38 15.63
CA VAL A 502 23.26 10.20 17.06
C VAL A 502 24.08 11.34 17.67
N SER A 503 23.94 11.60 18.97
CA SER A 503 24.66 12.65 19.71
C SER A 503 26.18 12.41 19.77
N SER A 504 26.99 13.46 19.58
CA SER A 504 28.44 13.43 19.85
C SER A 504 28.73 13.61 21.35
N SER A 505 28.56 12.54 22.14
CA SER A 505 28.73 12.59 23.60
C SER A 505 30.19 12.82 24.02
N LEU A 506 30.50 13.99 24.59
CA LEU A 506 31.81 14.29 25.18
C LEU A 506 31.86 14.08 26.71
N GLU A 507 30.71 14.10 27.39
CA GLU A 507 30.63 14.18 28.86
C GLU A 507 30.14 12.89 29.53
N GLU A 508 30.95 12.40 30.46
CA GLU A 508 30.77 11.39 31.54
C GLU A 508 30.10 10.03 31.26
N GLN A 509 29.17 9.90 30.31
CA GLN A 509 28.60 8.61 29.89
C GLN A 509 28.72 8.46 28.37
N LYS A 510 29.64 7.57 27.95
CA LYS A 510 29.95 7.22 26.55
C LYS A 510 28.74 6.56 25.84
N LYS A 511 27.71 7.34 25.52
CA LYS A 511 26.39 6.85 25.12
C LYS A 511 25.77 7.74 24.08
N HIS A 512 26.05 7.42 22.82
CA HIS A 512 25.44 8.05 21.65
C HIS A 512 23.91 7.81 21.65
N LYS A 513 23.13 8.87 21.83
CA LYS A 513 21.67 8.85 21.80
C LYS A 513 21.17 9.20 20.41
N ILE A 514 20.19 8.47 19.89
CA ILE A 514 19.41 8.83 18.70
C ILE A 514 18.80 10.23 18.87
N LEU A 515 19.01 11.10 17.89
CA LEU A 515 18.37 12.41 17.86
C LEU A 515 16.97 12.31 17.24
N MET A 516 16.05 13.14 17.73
CA MET A 516 14.67 13.22 17.22
C MET A 516 14.52 14.53 16.45
N LYS A 517 14.01 14.47 15.22
CA LYS A 517 13.66 15.66 14.43
C LYS A 517 12.38 16.33 14.96
N SER A 518 11.46 15.53 15.49
CA SER A 518 10.30 15.99 16.25
C SER A 518 9.89 14.93 17.29
N PRO A 519 8.95 15.21 18.22
CA PRO A 519 8.51 14.23 19.23
C PRO A 519 8.00 12.88 18.70
N TRP A 520 7.73 12.77 17.39
CA TRP A 520 7.21 11.60 16.68
C TRP A 520 8.03 11.23 15.42
N GLU A 521 9.16 11.90 15.17
CA GLU A 521 10.00 11.70 13.99
C GLU A 521 11.47 11.56 14.40
N ILE A 522 12.08 10.41 14.09
CA ILE A 522 13.51 10.16 14.29
C ILE A 522 14.31 10.98 13.26
N LEU A 523 15.40 11.62 13.68
CA LEU A 523 16.33 12.24 12.73
C LEU A 523 17.17 11.13 12.08
N GLN A 524 17.05 10.97 10.76
CA GLN A 524 17.74 9.93 9.99
C GLN A 524 18.48 10.52 8.79
N THR A 525 19.60 9.91 8.41
CA THR A 525 20.41 10.27 7.24
C THR A 525 20.76 9.03 6.41
N PRO A 526 21.00 9.16 5.10
CA PRO A 526 21.45 8.06 4.26
C PRO A 526 22.75 7.44 4.78
N VAL A 527 22.88 6.11 4.65
CA VAL A 527 24.11 5.38 4.96
C VAL A 527 25.21 5.63 3.93
N GLY A 528 24.85 6.02 2.70
CA GLY A 528 25.77 6.05 1.57
C GLY A 528 25.89 4.68 0.89
N SER A 529 26.88 4.52 0.00
CA SER A 529 26.96 3.42 -0.96
C SER A 529 27.10 2.02 -0.35
N GLY A 530 27.64 1.89 0.86
CA GLY A 530 27.67 0.63 1.62
C GLY A 530 26.28 0.16 2.08
N GLY A 531 25.29 1.04 2.13
CA GLY A 531 23.89 0.72 2.45
C GLY A 531 23.26 -0.28 1.48
N VAL A 532 23.74 -0.34 0.23
CA VAL A 532 23.35 -1.32 -0.80
C VAL A 532 23.44 -2.77 -0.28
N ILE A 533 24.49 -3.08 0.49
CA ILE A 533 24.71 -4.42 1.07
C ILE A 533 23.61 -4.78 2.09
N SER A 534 23.09 -3.78 2.81
CA SER A 534 22.00 -3.96 3.77
C SER A 534 20.64 -4.14 3.09
N LEU A 535 20.36 -3.34 2.05
CA LEU A 535 19.14 -3.49 1.23
C LEU A 535 19.03 -4.89 0.64
N PHE A 536 20.13 -5.43 0.10
CA PHE A 536 20.18 -6.80 -0.45
C PHE A 536 20.10 -7.92 0.60
N SER A 537 20.20 -7.61 1.89
CA SER A 537 19.84 -8.56 2.97
C SER A 537 18.36 -8.47 3.37
N SER A 538 17.67 -7.38 3.04
CA SER A 538 16.28 -7.11 3.46
C SER A 538 15.26 -7.40 2.35
N HIS A 539 15.66 -7.23 1.09
CA HIS A 539 14.84 -7.51 -0.09
C HIS A 539 15.21 -8.85 -0.73
N SER A 540 14.22 -9.57 -1.27
CA SER A 540 14.43 -10.84 -2.00
C SER A 540 15.10 -10.68 -3.38
N VAL A 541 15.69 -9.51 -3.67
CA VAL A 541 16.33 -9.18 -4.96
C VAL A 541 17.46 -10.14 -5.28
N LEU A 542 18.34 -10.47 -4.32
CA LEU A 542 19.43 -11.44 -4.57
C LEU A 542 18.90 -12.82 -4.98
N GLU A 543 17.77 -13.27 -4.44
CA GLU A 543 17.16 -14.54 -4.87
C GLU A 543 16.60 -14.45 -6.28
N SER A 544 15.97 -13.33 -6.65
CA SER A 544 15.45 -13.09 -8.00
C SER A 544 16.59 -13.06 -9.03
N LEU A 545 17.62 -12.25 -8.80
CA LEU A 545 18.81 -12.19 -9.65
C LEU A 545 19.48 -13.57 -9.81
N SER A 546 19.57 -14.35 -8.73
CA SER A 546 20.13 -15.71 -8.78
C SER A 546 19.28 -16.68 -9.60
N LYS A 547 17.94 -16.52 -9.61
CA LYS A 547 17.02 -17.30 -10.47
C LYS A 547 17.12 -16.88 -11.94
N MET A 548 17.51 -15.63 -12.20
CA MET A 548 17.72 -15.08 -13.54
C MET A 548 19.10 -15.40 -14.15
N GLY A 549 19.96 -16.13 -13.44
CA GLY A 549 21.29 -16.52 -13.93
C GLY A 549 22.40 -15.47 -13.71
N VAL A 550 22.14 -14.42 -12.93
CA VAL A 550 23.14 -13.37 -12.66
C VAL A 550 24.29 -13.92 -11.80
N GLU A 551 25.52 -13.73 -12.28
CA GLU A 551 26.76 -14.12 -11.61
C GLU A 551 27.56 -12.92 -11.08
N TYR A 552 27.39 -11.74 -11.67
CA TYR A 552 28.11 -10.52 -11.34
C TYR A 552 27.16 -9.35 -11.11
N MET A 553 27.55 -8.45 -10.22
CA MET A 553 26.79 -7.27 -9.83
C MET A 553 27.71 -6.05 -9.84
N GLU A 554 27.38 -5.06 -10.65
CA GLU A 554 28.16 -3.85 -10.87
C GLU A 554 27.56 -2.70 -10.05
N VAL A 555 28.24 -2.28 -8.98
CA VAL A 555 27.76 -1.25 -8.05
C VAL A 555 28.50 0.06 -8.33
N CYS A 556 27.79 1.06 -8.84
CA CYS A 556 28.37 2.33 -9.29
C CYS A 556 27.49 3.53 -8.93
N SER A 557 28.09 4.71 -8.75
CA SER A 557 27.36 5.97 -8.62
C SER A 557 27.00 6.56 -9.98
N VAL A 558 26.04 7.50 -10.02
CA VAL A 558 25.73 8.29 -11.22
C VAL A 558 26.82 9.33 -11.47
N ASN A 559 27.62 9.12 -12.52
CA ASN A 559 28.77 9.97 -12.90
C ASN A 559 28.85 10.09 -14.44
N GLU A 560 29.74 10.91 -14.98
CA GLU A 560 29.89 11.10 -16.43
C GLU A 560 30.83 10.10 -17.10
N ARG A 561 31.91 9.68 -16.41
CA ARG A 561 32.94 8.77 -16.95
C ARG A 561 32.63 7.29 -16.72
N TYR A 562 31.79 6.70 -17.56
CA TYR A 562 31.64 5.23 -17.66
C TYR A 562 32.48 4.69 -18.80
N VAL A 563 33.62 4.08 -18.47
CA VAL A 563 34.61 3.61 -19.47
C VAL A 563 35.13 2.25 -19.04
N GLY A 564 35.30 1.30 -19.98
CA GLY A 564 36.01 0.04 -19.71
C GLY A 564 35.28 -1.02 -18.87
N ARG A 565 33.99 -0.83 -18.56
CA ARG A 565 33.15 -1.74 -17.74
C ARG A 565 33.25 -3.21 -18.14
N HIS A 566 33.10 -3.52 -19.43
CA HIS A 566 33.29 -4.89 -19.95
C HIS A 566 34.72 -5.43 -19.71
N THR A 567 35.75 -4.59 -19.79
CA THR A 567 37.14 -4.99 -19.53
C THR A 567 37.39 -5.27 -18.04
N LEU A 568 36.78 -4.50 -17.14
CA LEU A 568 36.77 -4.78 -15.70
C LEU A 568 36.08 -6.12 -15.41
N LEU A 569 34.89 -6.36 -15.98
CA LEU A 569 34.15 -7.62 -15.86
C LEU A 569 34.96 -8.82 -16.39
N GLY A 570 35.59 -8.66 -17.56
CA GLY A 570 36.46 -9.66 -18.16
C GLY A 570 37.68 -9.98 -17.30
N LEU A 571 38.28 -8.97 -16.67
CA LEU A 571 39.37 -9.13 -15.70
C LEU A 571 38.89 -9.88 -14.44
N VAL A 572 37.78 -9.45 -13.83
CA VAL A 572 37.17 -10.09 -12.65
C VAL A 572 36.90 -11.56 -12.91
N ASN A 573 36.26 -11.89 -14.02
CA ASN A 573 35.96 -13.26 -14.39
C ASN A 573 37.23 -14.08 -14.69
N SER A 574 38.24 -13.49 -15.35
CA SER A 574 39.48 -14.20 -15.71
C SER A 574 40.45 -14.39 -14.54
N CYS A 575 40.39 -13.54 -13.51
CA CYS A 575 41.10 -13.73 -12.24
C CYS A 575 40.30 -14.52 -11.19
N GLU A 576 39.08 -14.98 -11.53
CA GLU A 576 38.10 -15.51 -10.59
C GLU A 576 37.91 -14.62 -9.33
N ALA A 577 37.96 -13.29 -9.49
CA ALA A 577 37.93 -12.36 -8.37
C ALA A 577 36.53 -12.29 -7.73
N ASN A 578 36.50 -12.00 -6.43
CA ASN A 578 35.27 -11.66 -5.71
C ASN A 578 34.89 -10.20 -5.94
N ILE A 579 35.90 -9.33 -6.08
CA ILE A 579 35.76 -7.89 -6.31
C ILE A 579 36.70 -7.45 -7.45
N GLY A 580 36.20 -6.61 -8.35
CA GLY A 580 36.97 -5.71 -9.19
C GLY A 580 36.70 -4.26 -8.80
N ILE A 581 37.73 -3.43 -8.75
CA ILE A 581 37.61 -1.98 -8.55
C ILE A 581 38.15 -1.28 -9.80
N GLN A 582 37.43 -0.27 -10.29
CA GLN A 582 37.98 0.68 -11.25
C GLN A 582 38.44 1.96 -10.55
N ILE A 583 39.60 2.47 -10.96
CA ILE A 583 40.23 3.66 -10.37
C ILE A 583 40.70 4.56 -11.50
N PHE A 584 40.37 5.85 -11.43
CA PHE A 584 40.98 6.87 -12.28
C PHE A 584 42.09 7.59 -11.51
N LYS A 585 43.11 8.05 -12.23
CA LYS A 585 44.35 8.61 -11.68
C LYS A 585 44.16 9.87 -10.81
N ASP A 586 43.16 10.69 -11.14
CA ASP A 586 42.90 12.02 -10.57
C ASP A 586 41.76 12.03 -9.53
N MET A 587 41.42 10.84 -9.00
CA MET A 587 40.34 10.62 -8.03
C MET A 587 40.68 11.18 -6.64
N ASN A 588 40.49 12.49 -6.47
CA ASN A 588 40.64 13.14 -5.17
C ASN A 588 39.56 12.71 -4.15
N ASN A 589 38.36 12.29 -4.60
CA ASN A 589 37.30 11.77 -3.75
C ASN A 589 36.77 10.41 -4.23
N PHE A 590 37.06 9.37 -3.45
CA PHE A 590 36.62 7.99 -3.72
C PHE A 590 35.22 7.67 -3.16
N GLU A 591 34.61 8.55 -2.36
CA GLU A 591 33.30 8.26 -1.75
C GLU A 591 32.12 8.60 -2.68
N GLU A 592 32.28 9.64 -3.50
CA GLU A 592 31.27 10.12 -4.45
C GLU A 592 31.31 9.34 -5.77
N ASN A 593 32.51 9.09 -6.31
CA ASN A 593 32.72 8.38 -7.56
C ASN A 593 33.27 6.98 -7.30
N PHE A 594 32.46 5.95 -7.59
CA PHE A 594 32.87 4.56 -7.48
C PHE A 594 32.28 3.72 -8.62
N ASP A 595 33.06 2.76 -9.11
CA ASP A 595 32.60 1.68 -9.96
C ASP A 595 33.26 0.37 -9.51
N MET A 596 32.43 -0.56 -9.03
CA MET A 596 32.87 -1.74 -8.29
C MET A 596 32.07 -2.98 -8.69
N MET A 597 32.75 -3.90 -9.36
CA MET A 597 32.22 -5.18 -9.81
C MET A 597 32.33 -6.21 -8.68
N VAL A 598 31.24 -6.91 -8.34
CA VAL A 598 31.18 -7.88 -7.24
C VAL A 598 30.58 -9.20 -7.72
N SER A 599 31.18 -10.33 -7.36
CA SER A 599 30.57 -11.63 -7.68
C SER A 599 29.34 -11.90 -6.79
N MET A 600 28.26 -12.44 -7.36
CA MET A 600 27.02 -12.74 -6.64
C MET A 600 27.24 -13.70 -5.45
N LYS A 601 28.18 -14.64 -5.59
CA LYS A 601 28.63 -15.53 -4.51
C LYS A 601 29.21 -14.75 -3.33
N PHE A 602 29.98 -13.70 -3.59
CA PHE A 602 30.54 -12.84 -2.54
C PHE A 602 29.51 -11.84 -2.00
N MET A 603 28.61 -11.29 -2.83
CA MET A 603 27.51 -10.45 -2.35
C MET A 603 26.58 -11.21 -1.38
N GLN A 604 26.26 -12.48 -1.69
CA GLN A 604 25.55 -13.41 -0.79
C GLN A 604 26.34 -13.79 0.48
N GLN A 605 27.63 -13.48 0.56
CA GLN A 605 28.45 -13.58 1.78
C GLN A 605 28.45 -12.26 2.56
N LEU A 606 28.56 -11.11 1.87
CA LEU A 606 28.55 -9.78 2.48
C LEU A 606 27.27 -9.50 3.27
N THR A 607 26.10 -9.84 2.74
CA THR A 607 24.80 -9.72 3.44
C THR A 607 24.76 -10.50 4.76
N LYS A 608 25.58 -11.54 4.91
CA LYS A 608 25.72 -12.36 6.14
C LYS A 608 26.89 -11.91 7.03
N GLN A 609 27.71 -10.98 6.57
CA GLN A 609 28.92 -10.48 7.24
C GLN A 609 28.91 -8.94 7.39
N ILE A 610 27.71 -8.37 7.57
CA ILE A 610 27.47 -6.93 7.83
C ILE A 610 28.35 -6.41 8.99
N ASN A 611 28.69 -7.27 9.95
CA ASN A 611 29.58 -6.96 11.08
C ASN A 611 31.06 -6.74 10.70
N LYS A 612 31.43 -6.85 9.42
CA LYS A 612 32.75 -6.47 8.88
C LYS A 612 32.74 -5.11 8.17
N LEU A 613 31.57 -4.51 7.97
CA LEU A 613 31.45 -3.21 7.33
C LEU A 613 31.95 -2.13 8.30
N HIS A 614 32.85 -1.29 7.80
CA HIS A 614 33.34 -0.13 8.53
C HIS A 614 32.42 1.07 8.30
N PHE A 615 32.23 1.87 9.34
CA PHE A 615 31.39 3.07 9.33
C PHE A 615 32.25 4.25 9.76
N GLU A 616 32.18 5.34 9.01
CA GLU A 616 32.77 6.61 9.41
C GLU A 616 31.75 7.45 10.17
N ALA A 617 32.23 8.03 11.28
CA ALA A 617 31.49 8.94 12.14
C ALA A 617 31.76 10.37 11.69
N ILE A 618 30.81 10.98 10.97
CA ILE A 618 30.95 12.35 10.43
C ILE A 618 30.29 13.34 11.38
N PRO A 619 31.04 14.23 12.07
CA PRO A 619 30.45 15.22 12.96
C PRO A 619 29.66 16.28 12.19
N LYS A 620 28.42 16.55 12.60
CA LYS A 620 27.59 17.63 12.05
C LYS A 620 26.86 18.41 13.16
N THR A 621 26.51 19.65 12.84
CA THR A 621 25.49 20.44 13.53
C THR A 621 24.09 20.01 13.06
N ASN A 622 23.26 19.47 13.94
CA ASN A 622 21.86 19.16 13.65
C ASN A 622 20.94 19.74 14.73
N THR A 623 19.91 20.48 14.31
CA THR A 623 18.77 20.82 15.19
C THR A 623 18.02 19.54 15.55
N HIS A 624 17.54 19.46 16.78
CA HIS A 624 16.78 18.30 17.25
C HIS A 624 15.87 18.68 18.42
N VAL A 625 14.89 17.83 18.70
CA VAL A 625 13.97 18.00 19.82
C VAL A 625 14.30 16.97 20.90
N GLU A 626 14.50 17.42 22.13
CA GLU A 626 14.66 16.54 23.29
C GLU A 626 13.63 16.82 24.40
N LYS A 627 13.68 16.02 25.47
CA LYS A 627 12.63 15.98 26.50
C LYS A 627 13.14 16.38 27.89
N VAL A 628 13.29 17.68 28.10
CA VAL A 628 13.66 18.28 29.40
C VAL A 628 12.41 18.50 30.26
N ASP A 629 12.49 18.18 31.55
CA ASP A 629 11.45 18.42 32.60
C ASP A 629 9.99 18.08 32.25
N LYS A 630 9.80 17.09 31.36
CA LYS A 630 8.54 16.60 30.78
C LYS A 630 7.96 17.44 29.64
N GLU A 631 8.53 18.59 29.33
CA GLU A 631 8.18 19.37 28.13
C GLU A 631 8.96 18.85 26.92
N TRP A 632 8.90 19.53 25.77
CA TRP A 632 9.68 19.20 24.58
C TRP A 632 10.39 20.47 24.14
N VAL A 633 11.72 20.41 24.04
CA VAL A 633 12.57 21.58 23.79
C VAL A 633 13.32 21.37 22.48
N GLU A 634 13.29 22.35 21.59
CA GLU A 634 14.13 22.38 20.40
C GLU A 634 15.53 22.91 20.75
N VAL A 635 16.55 22.15 20.38
CA VAL A 635 17.95 22.44 20.67
C VAL A 635 18.66 22.80 19.37
N ILE A 636 19.06 24.07 19.28
CA ILE A 636 19.80 24.63 18.15
C ILE A 636 21.28 24.74 18.55
N PRO A 637 22.18 23.91 17.99
CA PRO A 637 23.58 23.86 18.41
C PRO A 637 24.43 24.93 17.70
N SER A 638 25.42 25.49 18.40
CA SER A 638 26.43 26.40 17.83
C SER A 638 27.71 25.70 17.34
N SER A 639 27.85 24.40 17.61
CA SER A 639 28.98 23.55 17.23
C SER A 639 28.51 22.11 16.96
N PRO A 640 29.31 21.24 16.29
CA PRO A 640 28.90 19.88 15.98
C PRO A 640 28.48 19.09 17.23
N ASN A 641 27.19 18.78 17.31
CA ASN A 641 26.51 18.10 18.42
C ASN A 641 26.10 16.66 18.09
N SER A 642 26.31 16.24 16.83
CA SER A 642 25.77 15.03 16.26
C SER A 642 26.77 14.33 15.33
N ILE A 643 26.51 13.06 15.06
CA ILE A 643 27.30 12.18 14.21
C ILE A 643 26.35 11.58 13.17
N GLU A 644 26.62 11.83 11.89
CA GLU A 644 26.09 11.00 10.79
C GLU A 644 26.92 9.72 10.68
N LEU A 645 26.24 8.60 10.45
CA LEU A 645 26.84 7.26 10.36
C LEU A 645 26.88 6.82 8.89
N ARG A 646 28.00 7.04 8.21
CA ARG A 646 28.17 6.69 6.79
C ARG A 646 29.01 5.42 6.60
N CYS A 647 28.78 4.74 5.49
CA CYS A 647 29.49 3.53 5.09
C CYS A 647 29.69 3.55 3.57
N SER A 648 30.95 3.55 3.13
CA SER A 648 31.30 3.41 1.71
C SER A 648 31.24 1.95 1.26
N ILE A 649 30.87 1.70 0.00
CA ILE A 649 30.84 0.36 -0.61
C ILE A 649 32.20 -0.36 -0.51
N TYR A 650 33.31 0.39 -0.55
CA TYR A 650 34.67 -0.13 -0.39
C TYR A 650 34.95 -0.75 0.99
N SER A 651 34.14 -0.46 2.01
CA SER A 651 34.25 -1.12 3.32
C SER A 651 34.04 -2.64 3.26
N SER A 652 33.39 -3.14 2.21
CA SER A 652 33.26 -4.58 1.90
C SER A 652 34.61 -5.28 1.65
N LEU A 653 35.66 -4.54 1.30
CA LEU A 653 37.02 -5.07 1.14
C LEU A 653 37.56 -5.69 2.44
N ASN A 654 37.13 -5.21 3.61
CA ASN A 654 37.45 -5.81 4.91
C ASN A 654 36.90 -7.25 5.07
N ALA A 655 35.95 -7.65 4.24
CA ALA A 655 35.42 -9.01 4.20
C ALA A 655 36.06 -9.90 3.12
N CYS A 656 36.82 -9.32 2.18
CA CYS A 656 37.44 -10.02 1.05
C CYS A 656 38.92 -10.32 1.33
N PRO A 657 39.43 -11.52 1.04
CA PRO A 657 40.88 -11.75 1.07
C PRO A 657 41.54 -11.00 -0.11
N PRO A 658 42.71 -10.36 0.07
CA PRO A 658 43.33 -9.53 -0.98
C PRO A 658 43.61 -10.25 -2.30
N ASN A 659 43.89 -11.57 -2.25
CA ASN A 659 44.11 -12.40 -3.43
C ASN A 659 42.86 -12.70 -4.28
N LYS A 660 41.67 -12.23 -3.86
CA LYS A 660 40.42 -12.25 -4.63
C LYS A 660 39.90 -10.84 -4.93
N VAL A 661 40.75 -9.83 -4.83
CA VAL A 661 40.53 -8.48 -5.37
C VAL A 661 41.34 -8.31 -6.66
N CYS A 662 40.79 -7.66 -7.67
CA CYS A 662 41.52 -7.15 -8.83
C CYS A 662 41.24 -5.66 -8.99
N VAL A 663 42.16 -4.94 -9.64
CA VAL A 663 42.08 -3.48 -9.77
C VAL A 663 42.43 -3.08 -11.19
N MET A 664 41.55 -2.30 -11.82
CA MET A 664 41.79 -1.65 -13.11
C MET A 664 42.06 -0.17 -12.89
N GLU A 665 43.30 0.25 -13.10
CA GLU A 665 43.72 1.65 -13.05
C GLU A 665 43.65 2.22 -14.47
N VAL A 666 42.68 3.11 -14.69
CA VAL A 666 42.53 3.89 -15.91
C VAL A 666 43.33 5.17 -15.76
N THR A 667 44.30 5.36 -16.65
CA THR A 667 44.98 6.65 -16.80
C THR A 667 44.34 7.43 -17.93
N GLU A 668 44.42 8.75 -17.87
CA GLU A 668 44.50 9.55 -19.10
C GLU A 668 45.78 9.10 -19.85
#